data_AF-A0A2U1J3D2-F1
#
_entry.id   AF-A0A2U1J3D2-F1
#
_cell.length_a   1.000
_cell.length_b   1.000
_cell.length_c   1.000
_cell.angle_alpha   90.00
_cell.angle_beta   90.00
_cell.angle_gamma   90.00
#
_symmetry.space_group_name_H-M   'P 1'
#
loop_
_entity.id
_entity.type
_entity.pdbx_description
1 polymer ?
#
loop_
_entity_poly.entity_id
_entity_poly.type
_entity_poly.pdbx_seq_one_letter_code
_entity_poly.pdbx_strand_id
1 'polypeptide(L)'
;MQSFSSKLRIDTRRNMNGDGFGIGWYDKPGENGCIFTSVLPAWSNINLHRIAEKVKSNMIFAHVRATTGDTATSESNCHPWQFGNLMWMHNGDISGFLKIKRKLTSNLTEDAYAFIQGTTDAEHAFAVFISQLDDPYKPLFSFEELKEAMLKTIALINKYLDEEGIEQPSMMNFAVTDGVTVVCTRYISSKKYEAASLYFSSGSEFRSESDGRYRMIRANKRDKSVVVASEPLTFERNDWLVIPTNTLLVITPKMNVLLYPVKDQHYTTQNERYSINAPEEDLLHHDPYSDDLRHLGDKDSPYEAVRANVSSTDDPTIPAMTFRVCFIAITLSVMFSFVNQFFFFRQNPISIGFSVTILLTFVLGKAMEKLLPNKTVNLFGIKSFSLNPGPFSAKEHTLLCVFTNAGSGVAYAIEVIAVQELFYDIKSSVVKSLMLIFSTQLLGYGLSGLVHHVLVKPAIMIWPETLVACSIFRTLHEEEEDPIVNGRRVITKMKFFVLVSSIIFFYQMLPSFFFQLLSSISILCFIFPNSIRAQQLGSGMTGLGMGSFSFDWSLIASYLGSPLSTPFWAAVNVFCGFVFFGWIIVPLGYYLNWFEAKKFPIINAGLFDIYGSKYNISKVTTNNGTVFNQLGYASYSPLRITFFFALNYGLALAIITAAITHVLLNNWPEFKRLGSTKQRLEHEDIHGHLMRRYKSVPSWWYIILFTASIAMGLLVCESKGVNLPWWGMFLAISVSAILLFPYGIVAAITNVSLGVNVISEFIAGLVFPGMPIANIVFKTYGSTTLRQALWITTDQKLGHYMKVPPRDMFIAQVSGSLISGVVNLITTKYLFAKIPNICQKSAYPWTCPGTNVFYSASVIWGLIGPIKMFGRDSIYNILLWGFLIGAVLPFIPWLLSKKYKKSLILRHTHIPIFLMACSVLPPAAAVEFPSWFIVAVIFNFIIYQRHHWWWVRYNYILSAALMTGTAICGVFIFYVFQINNISFSWWGNAKDFHCPLASKPLIDAKISSMTI
;
A
#
# COMPACT_ATOMS: atom_id res chain seq x y z
N MET A 1 26.19 21.57 -9.47
CA MET A 1 25.90 20.29 -8.78
C MET A 1 25.67 20.59 -7.31
N GLN A 2 24.41 20.74 -6.90
CA GLN A 2 24.03 20.82 -5.49
C GLN A 2 23.07 19.66 -5.24
N SER A 3 23.19 18.95 -4.11
CA SER A 3 22.20 17.96 -3.71
C SER A 3 20.84 18.65 -3.55
N PHE A 4 19.80 18.08 -4.15
CA PHE A 4 18.44 18.60 -4.06
C PHE A 4 17.87 18.51 -2.63
N SER A 5 18.55 17.75 -1.75
CA SER A 5 18.17 17.54 -0.36
C SER A 5 19.44 17.21 0.43
N SER A 6 20.09 18.22 1.03
CA SER A 6 21.32 18.06 1.80
C SER A 6 21.06 17.36 3.14
N LYS A 7 20.87 16.04 3.07
CA LYS A 7 20.45 15.17 4.18
C LYS A 7 21.58 14.86 5.16
N LEU A 8 22.83 15.00 4.73
CA LEU A 8 24.03 14.71 5.52
C LEU A 8 24.75 15.97 6.00
N ARG A 9 24.05 17.11 6.06
CA ARG A 9 24.64 18.38 6.48
C ARG A 9 24.86 18.41 8.00
N ILE A 10 25.92 19.09 8.44
CA ILE A 10 26.33 19.14 9.87
C ILE A 10 25.41 20.07 10.67
N ASP A 11 25.14 21.28 10.19
CA ASP A 11 24.19 22.19 10.84
C ASP A 11 22.77 21.64 10.69
N THR A 12 21.91 21.54 11.70
CA THR A 12 20.51 21.06 11.53
C THR A 12 19.46 22.17 11.63
N ARG A 13 19.86 23.44 11.83
CA ARG A 13 18.98 24.59 12.11
C ARG A 13 18.21 25.11 10.89
N ARG A 14 18.69 24.85 9.68
CA ARG A 14 18.10 25.25 8.39
C ARG A 14 18.03 24.00 7.50
N ASN A 15 17.32 24.05 6.37
CA ASN A 15 17.18 22.86 5.51
C ASN A 15 18.03 22.94 4.22
N MET A 16 18.79 24.01 4.03
CA MET A 16 19.57 24.27 2.80
C MET A 16 20.88 25.00 3.12
N ASN A 17 21.90 24.84 2.28
CA ASN A 17 23.16 25.60 2.32
C ASN A 17 22.98 26.85 1.43
N GLY A 18 22.65 27.99 2.04
CA GLY A 18 22.24 29.19 1.31
C GLY A 18 23.10 30.42 1.58
N ASP A 19 24.21 30.29 2.29
CA ASP A 19 25.01 31.43 2.77
C ASP A 19 26.17 31.78 1.81
N GLY A 20 26.05 31.37 0.55
CA GLY A 20 27.00 31.62 -0.53
C GLY A 20 27.42 30.35 -1.29
N PHE A 21 28.12 30.53 -2.40
CA PHE A 21 28.78 29.46 -3.14
C PHE A 21 30.07 29.96 -3.79
N GLY A 22 30.88 29.02 -4.25
CA GLY A 22 31.89 29.30 -5.26
C GLY A 22 32.20 28.10 -6.13
N ILE A 23 32.71 28.40 -7.32
CA ILE A 23 33.15 27.43 -8.31
C ILE A 23 34.49 27.91 -8.88
N GLY A 24 35.49 27.03 -8.80
CA GLY A 24 36.80 27.17 -9.41
C GLY A 24 36.97 26.15 -10.54
N TRP A 25 37.67 26.54 -11.61
CA TRP A 25 38.04 25.62 -12.69
C TRP A 25 39.36 26.01 -13.33
N TYR A 26 40.01 25.05 -13.98
CA TYR A 26 41.26 25.27 -14.73
C TYR A 26 40.99 25.17 -16.23
N ASP A 27 41.51 26.12 -17.02
CA ASP A 27 41.46 25.99 -18.49
C ASP A 27 42.54 25.00 -18.97
N LYS A 28 43.78 25.20 -18.50
CA LYS A 28 44.92 24.32 -18.78
C LYS A 28 45.70 23.96 -17.52
N PRO A 29 46.33 22.78 -17.48
CA PRO A 29 47.28 22.42 -16.43
C PRO A 29 48.41 23.43 -16.30
N GLY A 30 48.74 23.84 -15.07
CA GLY A 30 49.86 24.75 -14.77
C GLY A 30 49.59 26.23 -15.04
N GLU A 31 48.38 26.59 -15.46
CA GLU A 31 47.91 27.97 -15.52
C GLU A 31 46.99 28.26 -14.32
N ASN A 32 47.07 29.48 -13.77
CA ASN A 32 46.21 29.92 -12.67
C ASN A 32 44.73 29.60 -12.96
N GLY A 33 44.08 28.90 -12.04
CA GLY A 33 42.66 28.62 -12.17
C GLY A 33 41.80 29.89 -12.06
N CYS A 34 40.54 29.79 -12.48
CA CYS A 34 39.55 30.86 -12.42
C CYS A 34 38.55 30.54 -11.31
N ILE A 35 38.22 31.54 -10.48
CA ILE A 35 37.25 31.40 -9.38
C ILE A 35 36.08 32.36 -9.59
N PHE A 36 34.88 31.85 -9.39
CA PHE A 36 33.65 32.62 -9.30
C PHE A 36 32.93 32.32 -7.99
N THR A 37 32.89 33.29 -7.09
CA THR A 37 32.24 33.22 -5.77
C THR A 37 31.08 34.21 -5.68
N SER A 38 30.11 33.93 -4.82
CA SER A 38 29.03 34.86 -4.50
C SER A 38 28.45 34.57 -3.13
N VAL A 39 28.01 35.60 -2.42
CA VAL A 39 27.22 35.48 -1.18
C VAL A 39 25.75 35.09 -1.43
N LEU A 40 25.28 35.15 -2.69
CA LEU A 40 23.94 34.69 -3.05
C LEU A 40 23.89 33.16 -3.08
N PRO A 41 22.75 32.53 -2.76
CA PRO A 41 22.58 31.10 -2.97
C PRO A 41 22.75 30.70 -4.44
N ALA A 42 23.36 29.53 -4.70
CA ALA A 42 23.66 29.05 -6.04
C ALA A 42 22.45 29.00 -6.98
N TRP A 43 21.28 28.58 -6.47
CA TRP A 43 20.03 28.49 -7.25
C TRP A 43 19.43 29.85 -7.62
N SER A 44 19.89 30.94 -7.00
CA SER A 44 19.39 32.30 -7.25
C SER A 44 20.32 33.13 -8.13
N ASN A 45 21.55 32.67 -8.38
CA ASN A 45 22.53 33.41 -9.16
C ASN A 45 22.43 33.06 -10.65
N ILE A 46 21.80 33.94 -11.42
CA ILE A 46 21.60 33.77 -12.87
C ILE A 46 22.95 33.72 -13.62
N ASN A 47 23.98 34.43 -13.14
CA ASN A 47 25.29 34.43 -13.77
C ASN A 47 25.98 33.07 -13.63
N LEU A 48 25.81 32.37 -12.50
CA LEU A 48 26.29 30.99 -12.34
C LEU A 48 25.70 30.08 -13.43
N HIS A 49 24.40 30.15 -13.68
CA HIS A 49 23.75 29.36 -14.72
C HIS A 49 24.32 29.65 -16.11
N ARG A 50 24.52 30.93 -16.44
CA ARG A 50 25.11 31.37 -17.73
C ARG A 50 26.54 30.88 -17.92
N ILE A 51 27.35 30.93 -16.85
CA ILE A 51 28.74 30.48 -16.86
C ILE A 51 28.79 28.95 -16.99
N ALA A 52 28.01 28.23 -16.18
CA ALA A 52 28.00 26.76 -16.17
C ALA A 52 27.58 26.12 -17.50
N GLU A 53 26.77 26.81 -18.32
CA GLU A 53 26.39 26.32 -19.66
C GLU A 53 27.53 26.38 -20.69
N LYS A 54 28.53 27.22 -20.46
CA LYS A 54 29.60 27.50 -21.44
C LYS A 54 30.98 27.02 -20.99
N VAL A 55 31.23 26.94 -19.68
CA VAL A 55 32.51 26.50 -19.13
C VAL A 55 32.65 24.98 -19.22
N LYS A 56 33.77 24.52 -19.78
CA LYS A 56 34.21 23.13 -19.76
C LYS A 56 35.61 23.09 -19.20
N SER A 57 35.88 22.18 -18.28
CA SER A 57 37.18 22.00 -17.66
C SER A 57 37.39 20.54 -17.28
N ASN A 58 38.65 20.11 -17.28
CA ASN A 58 39.05 18.80 -16.77
C ASN A 58 39.10 18.76 -15.23
N MET A 59 39.09 19.91 -14.56
CA MET A 59 39.14 20.03 -13.10
C MET A 59 38.18 21.13 -12.64
N ILE A 60 37.13 20.72 -11.94
CA ILE A 60 36.12 21.62 -11.37
C ILE A 60 36.11 21.44 -9.85
N PHE A 61 36.13 22.56 -9.15
CA PHE A 61 36.17 22.63 -7.71
C PHE A 61 35.01 23.50 -7.23
N ALA A 62 34.02 22.93 -6.54
CA ALA A 62 32.79 23.66 -6.22
C ALA A 62 32.36 23.44 -4.77
N HIS A 63 31.90 24.51 -4.13
CA HIS A 63 31.47 24.50 -2.74
C HIS A 63 30.22 25.36 -2.55
N VAL A 64 29.26 24.86 -1.76
CA VAL A 64 28.06 25.61 -1.35
C VAL A 64 28.12 25.79 0.17
N ARG A 65 28.18 27.04 0.61
CA ARG A 65 28.48 27.42 1.99
C ARG A 65 27.24 27.38 2.87
N ALA A 66 27.41 26.88 4.09
CA ALA A 66 26.47 27.04 5.20
C ALA A 66 27.24 27.60 6.40
N THR A 67 26.84 28.77 6.91
CA THR A 67 27.59 29.42 8.01
C THR A 67 27.29 28.77 9.35
N THR A 68 28.32 28.24 10.00
CA THR A 68 28.28 27.74 11.37
C THR A 68 28.65 28.87 12.35
N GLY A 69 27.72 29.79 12.62
CA GLY A 69 27.89 30.84 13.65
C GLY A 69 27.93 32.28 13.11
N ASP A 70 28.31 33.23 13.97
CA ASP A 70 28.22 34.70 13.75
C ASP A 70 29.25 35.27 12.74
N THR A 71 29.77 34.44 11.83
CA THR A 71 30.71 34.91 10.80
C THR A 71 29.98 35.67 9.71
N ALA A 72 30.52 36.85 9.35
CA ALA A 72 29.94 37.68 8.31
C ALA A 72 29.91 36.96 6.96
N THR A 73 28.77 37.06 6.27
CA THR A 73 28.61 36.70 4.86
C THR A 73 29.35 37.71 4.00
N SER A 74 30.55 37.34 3.57
CA SER A 74 31.40 38.07 2.63
C SER A 74 31.85 37.12 1.53
N GLU A 75 32.12 37.63 0.34
CA GLU A 75 32.70 36.86 -0.76
C GLU A 75 34.09 36.35 -0.40
N SER A 76 34.89 37.11 0.35
CA SER A 76 36.20 36.68 0.87
C SER A 76 36.14 35.46 1.79
N ASN A 77 34.95 35.16 2.34
CA ASN A 77 34.71 34.00 3.19
C ASN A 77 34.07 32.82 2.41
N CYS A 78 33.93 32.92 1.08
CA CYS A 78 33.34 31.88 0.24
C CYS A 78 34.43 31.05 -0.44
N HIS A 79 34.41 29.74 -0.21
CA HIS A 79 35.22 28.77 -0.94
C HIS A 79 34.89 28.74 -2.44
N PRO A 80 35.83 28.31 -3.31
CA PRO A 80 37.22 28.00 -3.00
C PRO A 80 38.10 29.25 -2.92
N TRP A 81 39.25 29.15 -2.23
CA TRP A 81 40.32 30.14 -2.32
C TRP A 81 41.40 29.71 -3.30
N GLN A 82 42.20 30.67 -3.77
CA GLN A 82 43.33 30.43 -4.65
C GLN A 82 44.60 31.12 -4.16
N PHE A 83 45.72 30.39 -4.21
CA PHE A 83 47.06 30.93 -4.03
C PHE A 83 47.98 30.34 -5.09
N GLY A 84 48.54 31.19 -5.96
CA GLY A 84 49.24 30.74 -7.16
C GLY A 84 48.35 29.81 -8.00
N ASN A 85 48.83 28.59 -8.22
CA ASN A 85 48.09 27.56 -8.95
C ASN A 85 47.30 26.59 -8.05
N LEU A 86 47.22 26.83 -6.73
CA LEU A 86 46.48 25.98 -5.79
C LEU A 86 45.08 26.52 -5.56
N MET A 87 44.09 25.63 -5.54
CA MET A 87 42.74 25.90 -5.03
C MET A 87 42.46 25.10 -3.76
N TRP A 88 41.76 25.72 -2.80
CA TRP A 88 41.45 25.13 -1.50
C TRP A 88 39.99 25.27 -1.11
N MET A 89 39.43 24.22 -0.49
CA MET A 89 38.13 24.29 0.19
C MET A 89 38.09 23.39 1.44
N HIS A 90 37.20 23.73 2.36
CA HIS A 90 37.01 22.99 3.61
C HIS A 90 35.52 22.76 3.87
N ASN A 91 35.19 21.56 4.36
CA ASN A 91 33.86 21.22 4.85
C ASN A 91 33.96 20.71 6.29
N GLY A 92 33.60 21.54 7.25
CA GLY A 92 33.63 21.24 8.67
C GLY A 92 33.93 22.50 9.48
N ASP A 93 34.51 22.32 10.64
CA ASP A 93 34.90 23.40 11.56
C ASP A 93 36.16 23.01 12.34
N ILE A 94 37.00 24.00 12.62
CA ILE A 94 38.09 23.90 13.59
C ILE A 94 37.57 24.42 14.93
N SER A 95 37.27 23.48 15.82
CA SER A 95 36.79 23.78 17.17
C SER A 95 37.80 24.65 17.92
N GLY A 96 37.33 25.68 18.62
CA GLY A 96 38.21 26.58 19.37
C GLY A 96 39.08 27.51 18.49
N PHE A 97 38.80 27.66 17.20
CA PHE A 97 39.58 28.48 16.26
C PHE A 97 39.99 29.86 16.82
N LEU A 98 39.08 30.61 17.46
CA LEU A 98 39.40 31.94 17.99
C LEU A 98 40.55 31.95 19.02
N LYS A 99 40.75 30.84 19.76
CA LYS A 99 41.83 30.71 20.74
C LYS A 99 43.17 30.42 20.06
N ILE A 100 43.16 29.56 19.04
CA ILE A 100 44.39 29.19 18.31
C ILE A 100 44.73 30.14 17.16
N LYS A 101 43.80 31.03 16.74
CA LYS A 101 43.95 31.92 15.59
C LYS A 101 45.28 32.69 15.60
N ARG A 102 45.63 33.29 16.74
CA ARG A 102 46.88 34.04 16.88
C ARG A 102 48.12 33.17 16.66
N LYS A 103 48.12 31.94 17.19
CA LYS A 103 49.22 30.96 17.02
C LYS A 103 49.32 30.46 15.58
N LEU A 104 48.16 30.20 14.94
CA LEU A 104 48.12 29.81 13.53
C LEU A 104 48.75 30.90 12.66
N THR A 105 48.41 32.16 12.93
CA THR A 105 48.89 33.30 12.14
C THR A 105 50.35 33.68 12.42
N SER A 106 50.85 33.53 13.66
CA SER A 106 52.22 33.96 14.01
C SER A 106 53.34 33.11 13.40
N ASN A 107 53.02 31.88 12.98
CA ASN A 107 53.98 30.91 12.44
C ASN A 107 53.84 30.71 10.93
N LEU A 108 53.16 31.64 10.25
CA LEU A 108 53.03 31.63 8.79
C LEU A 108 54.28 32.23 8.12
N THR A 109 54.54 31.79 6.90
CA THR A 109 55.44 32.51 5.99
C THR A 109 54.83 33.87 5.61
N GLU A 110 55.66 34.84 5.23
CA GLU A 110 55.19 36.19 4.85
C GLU A 110 54.12 36.13 3.75
N ASP A 111 54.34 35.30 2.73
CA ASP A 111 53.39 35.16 1.61
C ASP A 111 52.05 34.55 2.06
N ALA A 112 52.08 33.54 2.94
CA ALA A 112 50.88 32.92 3.47
C ALA A 112 50.11 33.85 4.43
N TYR A 113 50.82 34.67 5.20
CA TYR A 113 50.21 35.70 6.04
C TYR A 113 49.51 36.76 5.19
N ALA A 114 50.18 37.26 4.15
CA ALA A 114 49.66 38.28 3.24
C ALA A 114 48.44 37.81 2.43
N PHE A 115 48.29 36.50 2.24
CA PHE A 115 47.15 35.90 1.55
C PHE A 115 45.81 36.05 2.30
N ILE A 116 45.81 36.08 3.62
CA ILE A 116 44.58 36.06 4.43
C ILE A 116 43.80 37.37 4.26
N GLN A 117 42.56 37.29 3.76
CA GLN A 117 41.67 38.44 3.58
C GLN A 117 40.36 38.34 4.38
N GLY A 118 39.89 37.12 4.64
CA GLY A 118 38.69 36.83 5.40
C GLY A 118 38.97 36.55 6.88
N THR A 119 37.98 35.91 7.52
CA THR A 119 38.00 35.66 8.97
C THR A 119 37.75 34.21 9.33
N THR A 120 37.65 33.32 8.35
CA THR A 120 37.28 31.91 8.55
C THR A 120 38.47 31.06 8.99
N ASP A 121 38.17 30.03 9.77
CA ASP A 121 39.09 28.95 10.11
C ASP A 121 39.64 28.25 8.86
N ALA A 122 38.79 28.02 7.87
CA ALA A 122 39.14 27.37 6.61
C ALA A 122 40.21 28.11 5.78
N GLU A 123 40.14 29.43 5.72
CA GLU A 123 41.15 30.27 5.04
C GLU A 123 42.48 30.27 5.79
N HIS A 124 42.43 30.34 7.13
CA HIS A 124 43.63 30.28 7.95
C HIS A 124 44.29 28.90 7.87
N ALA A 125 43.50 27.82 7.77
CA ALA A 125 44.01 26.48 7.51
C ALA A 125 44.71 26.38 6.14
N PHE A 126 44.22 27.09 5.13
CA PHE A 126 44.89 27.16 3.82
C PHE A 126 46.22 27.91 3.92
N ALA A 127 46.29 29.04 4.64
CA ALA A 127 47.54 29.75 4.88
C ALA A 127 48.58 28.86 5.60
N VAL A 128 48.15 28.07 6.57
CA VAL A 128 49.02 27.08 7.23
C VAL A 128 49.52 26.04 6.22
N PHE A 129 48.64 25.52 5.35
CA PHE A 129 49.01 24.60 4.27
C PHE A 129 50.03 25.19 3.31
N ILE A 130 49.84 26.43 2.86
CA ILE A 130 50.80 27.15 2.00
C ILE A 130 52.17 27.21 2.69
N SER A 131 52.20 27.49 3.99
CA SER A 131 53.45 27.54 4.77
C SER A 131 54.12 26.18 4.98
N GLN A 132 53.46 25.06 4.65
CA GLN A 132 54.08 23.72 4.71
C GLN A 132 54.76 23.30 3.39
N LEU A 133 54.65 24.12 2.34
CA LEU A 133 55.26 23.89 1.03
C LEU A 133 56.61 24.61 0.96
N ASP A 134 57.61 23.94 0.37
CA ASP A 134 58.94 24.54 0.17
C ASP A 134 58.90 25.69 -0.86
N ASP A 135 58.11 25.53 -1.93
CA ASP A 135 57.82 26.57 -2.92
C ASP A 135 56.32 26.55 -3.26
N PRO A 136 55.51 27.47 -2.69
CA PRO A 136 54.07 27.50 -2.92
C PRO A 136 53.67 28.10 -4.28
N TYR A 137 54.61 28.67 -5.05
CA TYR A 137 54.36 29.23 -6.38
C TYR A 137 54.65 28.26 -7.52
N LYS A 138 55.09 27.05 -7.19
CA LYS A 138 55.34 25.99 -8.18
C LYS A 138 54.09 25.76 -9.05
N PRO A 139 54.25 25.65 -10.38
CA PRO A 139 53.11 25.50 -11.27
C PRO A 139 52.37 24.17 -11.10
N LEU A 140 53.09 23.08 -10.77
CA LEU A 140 52.50 21.76 -10.55
C LEU A 140 53.21 21.07 -9.39
N PHE A 141 52.46 20.36 -8.58
CA PHE A 141 52.97 19.65 -7.42
C PHE A 141 52.85 18.14 -7.63
N SER A 142 53.83 17.40 -7.10
CA SER A 142 53.67 15.96 -6.94
C SER A 142 52.59 15.68 -5.91
N PHE A 143 51.93 14.52 -6.03
CA PHE A 143 50.90 14.18 -5.06
C PHE A 143 51.49 13.91 -3.67
N GLU A 144 52.75 13.50 -3.59
CA GLU A 144 53.50 13.35 -2.36
C GLU A 144 53.71 14.70 -1.67
N GLU A 145 54.14 15.74 -2.39
CA GLU A 145 54.31 17.10 -1.84
C GLU A 145 53.00 17.62 -1.21
N LEU A 146 51.87 17.55 -1.95
CA LEU A 146 50.58 18.01 -1.45
C LEU A 146 50.07 17.17 -0.28
N LYS A 147 50.28 15.85 -0.32
CA LYS A 147 49.88 14.93 0.76
C LYS A 147 50.68 15.20 2.04
N GLU A 148 52.00 15.33 1.94
CA GLU A 148 52.85 15.62 3.11
C GLU A 148 52.54 17.00 3.70
N ALA A 149 52.34 18.02 2.86
CA ALA A 149 51.89 19.34 3.33
C ALA A 149 50.55 19.26 4.07
N MET A 150 49.57 18.53 3.54
CA MET A 150 48.26 18.34 4.17
C MET A 150 48.36 17.65 5.53
N LEU A 151 49.19 16.61 5.64
CA LEU A 151 49.42 15.90 6.90
C LEU A 151 50.11 16.80 7.94
N LYS A 152 51.11 17.59 7.54
CA LYS A 152 51.76 18.58 8.40
C LYS A 152 50.77 19.64 8.88
N THR A 153 49.88 20.12 8.00
CA THR A 153 48.82 21.08 8.36
C THR A 153 47.89 20.53 9.44
N ILE A 154 47.36 19.30 9.25
CA ILE A 154 46.50 18.66 10.26
C ILE A 154 47.25 18.46 11.58
N ALA A 155 48.49 17.98 11.53
CA ALA A 155 49.30 17.77 12.72
C ALA A 155 49.57 19.08 13.48
N LEU A 156 49.85 20.18 12.78
CA LEU A 156 50.09 21.48 13.40
C LEU A 156 48.82 22.06 14.05
N ILE A 157 47.67 21.94 13.37
CA ILE A 157 46.37 22.37 13.92
C ILE A 157 46.05 21.57 15.18
N ASN A 158 46.14 20.24 15.13
CA ASN A 158 45.91 19.38 16.30
C ASN A 158 46.86 19.74 17.46
N LYS A 159 48.16 19.98 17.19
CA LYS A 159 49.12 20.39 18.21
C LYS A 159 48.66 21.66 18.95
N TYR A 160 48.20 22.68 18.23
CA TYR A 160 47.72 23.91 18.88
C TYR A 160 46.39 23.71 19.61
N LEU A 161 45.51 22.84 19.12
CA LEU A 161 44.28 22.49 19.83
C LEU A 161 44.61 21.80 21.17
N ASP A 162 45.58 20.89 21.17
CA ASP A 162 46.04 20.19 22.36
C ASP A 162 46.70 21.16 23.37
N GLU A 163 47.56 22.07 22.90
CA GLU A 163 48.21 23.09 23.74
C GLU A 163 47.21 24.04 24.42
N GLU A 164 46.10 24.37 23.76
CA GLU A 164 45.04 25.23 24.30
C GLU A 164 43.96 24.44 25.08
N GLY A 165 44.12 23.12 25.23
CA GLY A 165 43.19 22.25 25.96
C GLY A 165 41.79 22.19 25.32
N ILE A 166 41.70 22.19 24.00
CA ILE A 166 40.43 22.15 23.27
C ILE A 166 39.99 20.69 23.08
N GLU A 167 39.01 20.26 23.88
CA GLU A 167 38.48 18.89 23.81
C GLU A 167 37.40 18.70 22.73
N GLN A 168 36.82 19.78 22.21
CA GLN A 168 35.79 19.69 21.18
C GLN A 168 36.38 19.17 19.85
N PRO A 169 35.71 18.21 19.17
CA PRO A 169 36.23 17.61 17.95
C PRO A 169 36.20 18.58 16.77
N SER A 170 37.33 18.73 16.09
CA SER A 170 37.44 19.47 14.83
C SER A 170 37.22 18.54 13.64
N MET A 171 36.33 18.92 12.73
CA MET A 171 36.07 18.20 11.47
C MET A 171 36.83 18.89 10.34
N MET A 172 37.86 18.24 9.81
CA MET A 172 38.78 18.84 8.85
C MET A 172 38.74 18.10 7.51
N ASN A 173 37.60 18.20 6.80
CA ASN A 173 37.53 17.73 5.42
C ASN A 173 38.07 18.82 4.49
N PHE A 174 39.39 18.87 4.38
CA PHE A 174 40.09 19.76 3.47
C PHE A 174 40.16 19.14 2.08
N ALA A 175 40.18 19.97 1.05
CA ALA A 175 40.45 19.57 -0.30
C ALA A 175 41.33 20.62 -0.97
N VAL A 176 42.38 20.16 -1.64
CA VAL A 176 43.32 21.00 -2.39
C VAL A 176 43.58 20.41 -3.77
N THR A 177 43.78 21.29 -4.76
CA THR A 177 44.16 20.88 -6.11
C THR A 177 45.05 21.91 -6.79
N ASP A 178 45.99 21.44 -7.60
CA ASP A 178 46.84 22.24 -8.50
C ASP A 178 46.35 22.19 -9.97
N GLY A 179 45.14 21.68 -10.19
CA GLY A 179 44.55 21.50 -11.52
C GLY A 179 44.75 20.11 -12.14
N VAL A 180 45.68 19.30 -11.64
CA VAL A 180 45.92 17.91 -12.14
C VAL A 180 45.93 16.85 -11.04
N THR A 181 46.29 17.25 -9.82
CA THR A 181 46.29 16.42 -8.63
C THR A 181 45.22 16.95 -7.67
N VAL A 182 44.54 16.03 -6.97
CA VAL A 182 43.58 16.40 -5.92
C VAL A 182 43.95 15.66 -4.65
N VAL A 183 44.04 16.37 -3.53
CA VAL A 183 44.20 15.80 -2.20
C VAL A 183 43.01 16.22 -1.35
N CYS A 184 42.25 15.25 -0.84
CA CYS A 184 41.13 15.47 0.06
C CYS A 184 41.34 14.73 1.38
N THR A 185 40.85 15.26 2.48
CA THR A 185 40.83 14.56 3.76
C THR A 185 39.40 14.31 4.21
N ARG A 186 39.18 13.17 4.88
CA ARG A 186 38.00 12.92 5.70
C ARG A 186 38.49 12.72 7.13
N TYR A 187 38.65 13.78 7.90
CA TYR A 187 39.38 13.76 9.17
C TYR A 187 38.56 14.35 10.33
N ILE A 188 38.69 13.74 11.52
CA ILE A 188 38.18 14.28 12.78
C ILE A 188 39.21 14.09 13.91
N SER A 189 39.39 15.12 14.73
CA SER A 189 40.26 15.08 15.92
C SER A 189 39.58 14.38 17.12
N SER A 190 38.98 13.21 16.89
CA SER A 190 38.34 12.41 17.93
C SER A 190 38.35 10.92 17.62
N LYS A 191 38.57 10.11 18.66
CA LYS A 191 38.41 8.64 18.60
C LYS A 191 36.94 8.20 18.66
N LYS A 192 36.08 9.01 19.27
CA LYS A 192 34.69 8.66 19.61
C LYS A 192 33.72 9.00 18.49
N TYR A 193 33.90 10.17 17.86
CA TYR A 193 32.99 10.71 16.86
C TYR A 193 33.44 10.39 15.43
N GLU A 194 32.50 10.45 14.48
CA GLU A 194 32.74 10.24 13.06
C GLU A 194 33.00 11.58 12.35
N ALA A 195 33.92 11.60 11.37
CA ALA A 195 34.16 12.77 10.55
C ALA A 195 32.98 13.06 9.61
N ALA A 196 32.84 14.33 9.23
CA ALA A 196 31.92 14.79 8.21
C ALA A 196 31.98 13.90 6.95
N SER A 197 30.83 13.68 6.32
CA SER A 197 30.73 12.71 5.23
C SER A 197 31.52 13.14 3.99
N LEU A 198 32.14 12.17 3.33
CA LEU A 198 32.83 12.35 2.05
C LEU A 198 32.76 11.05 1.25
N TYR A 199 32.37 11.17 -0.01
CA TYR A 199 32.17 10.06 -0.93
C TYR A 199 32.96 10.32 -2.20
N PHE A 200 33.32 9.25 -2.89
CA PHE A 200 33.83 9.34 -4.25
C PHE A 200 33.14 8.35 -5.18
N SER A 201 33.09 8.68 -6.45
CA SER A 201 32.66 7.79 -7.53
C SER A 201 33.67 7.88 -8.66
N SER A 202 34.08 6.74 -9.22
CA SER A 202 34.96 6.68 -10.38
C SER A 202 34.35 5.85 -11.50
N GLY A 203 34.67 6.24 -12.74
CA GLY A 203 34.21 5.57 -13.94
C GLY A 203 34.72 6.20 -15.23
N SER A 204 34.15 5.78 -16.35
CA SER A 204 34.50 6.27 -17.69
C SER A 204 33.89 7.64 -18.03
N GLU A 205 32.69 7.97 -17.53
CA GLU A 205 32.02 9.24 -17.82
C GLU A 205 30.95 9.54 -16.77
N PHE A 206 30.89 10.77 -16.26
CA PHE A 206 29.78 11.25 -15.43
C PHE A 206 28.82 12.07 -16.29
N ARG A 207 27.64 11.52 -16.61
CA ARG A 207 26.74 12.09 -17.63
C ARG A 207 25.31 12.27 -17.11
N SER A 208 24.65 13.29 -17.63
CA SER A 208 23.20 13.50 -17.49
C SER A 208 22.41 12.58 -18.43
N GLU A 209 21.47 11.82 -17.88
CA GLU A 209 20.50 11.02 -18.60
C GLU A 209 19.32 11.87 -19.11
N SER A 210 18.56 11.32 -20.05
CA SER A 210 17.45 12.01 -20.74
C SER A 210 16.29 12.48 -19.84
N ASP A 211 16.29 12.09 -18.58
CA ASP A 211 15.34 12.45 -17.53
C ASP A 211 15.88 13.52 -16.55
N GLY A 212 17.09 14.04 -16.79
CA GLY A 212 17.74 15.06 -15.97
C GLY A 212 18.49 14.50 -14.75
N ARG A 213 18.57 13.17 -14.59
CA ARG A 213 19.37 12.52 -13.56
C ARG A 213 20.81 12.36 -14.02
N TYR A 214 21.76 12.38 -13.09
CA TYR A 214 23.16 12.11 -13.39
C TYR A 214 23.53 10.69 -12.99
N ARG A 215 24.48 10.08 -13.69
CA ARG A 215 25.01 8.75 -13.38
C ARG A 215 26.48 8.63 -13.73
N MET A 216 27.21 7.82 -12.96
CA MET A 216 28.57 7.40 -13.29
C MET A 216 28.53 6.18 -14.22
N ILE A 217 28.99 6.33 -15.45
CA ILE A 217 29.08 5.24 -16.44
C ILE A 217 30.42 4.52 -16.26
N ARG A 218 30.40 3.19 -16.11
CA ARG A 218 31.59 2.33 -16.02
C ARG A 218 31.67 1.37 -17.22
N ALA A 219 31.88 1.92 -18.42
CA ALA A 219 31.90 1.12 -19.66
C ALA A 219 33.27 0.47 -19.94
N ASN A 220 34.36 1.05 -19.43
CA ASN A 220 35.72 0.62 -19.69
C ASN A 220 36.43 0.20 -18.40
N LYS A 221 37.47 -0.64 -18.50
CA LYS A 221 38.32 -1.03 -17.35
C LYS A 221 39.21 0.11 -16.81
N ARG A 222 39.30 1.25 -17.50
CA ARG A 222 40.08 2.41 -17.05
C ARG A 222 39.12 3.55 -16.71
N ASP A 223 39.28 4.07 -15.50
CA ASP A 223 38.56 5.25 -15.04
C ASP A 223 39.11 6.50 -15.75
N LYS A 224 38.21 7.34 -16.25
CA LYS A 224 38.51 8.63 -16.92
C LYS A 224 37.85 9.81 -16.22
N SER A 225 37.01 9.57 -15.22
CA SER A 225 36.31 10.58 -14.45
C SER A 225 36.23 10.11 -12.99
N VAL A 226 36.55 11.03 -12.07
CA VAL A 226 36.40 10.84 -10.63
C VAL A 226 35.61 12.03 -10.09
N VAL A 227 34.57 11.76 -9.33
CA VAL A 227 33.76 12.79 -8.65
C VAL A 227 33.87 12.55 -7.16
N VAL A 228 34.31 13.55 -6.42
CA VAL A 228 34.33 13.57 -4.95
C VAL A 228 33.26 14.54 -4.48
N ALA A 229 32.40 14.11 -3.56
CA ALA A 229 31.32 14.94 -3.04
C ALA A 229 31.07 14.65 -1.55
N SER A 230 30.60 15.66 -0.81
CA SER A 230 30.19 15.50 0.60
C SER A 230 29.01 14.55 0.76
N GLU A 231 28.17 14.41 -0.26
CA GLU A 231 27.05 13.48 -0.34
C GLU A 231 26.86 12.94 -1.78
N PRO A 232 26.32 11.72 -1.96
CA PRO A 232 26.06 11.16 -3.28
C PRO A 232 25.15 12.06 -4.13
N LEU A 233 25.62 12.45 -5.31
CA LEU A 233 24.88 13.34 -6.21
C LEU A 233 23.84 12.62 -7.08
N THR A 234 23.77 11.29 -7.02
CA THR A 234 22.91 10.45 -7.86
C THR A 234 22.00 9.56 -7.01
N PHE A 235 20.88 9.10 -7.60
CA PHE A 235 19.92 8.23 -6.91
C PHE A 235 20.46 6.81 -6.67
N GLU A 236 21.34 6.33 -7.55
CA GLU A 236 22.01 5.03 -7.43
C GLU A 236 23.18 5.12 -6.45
N ARG A 237 22.91 4.89 -5.16
CA ARG A 237 23.93 4.97 -4.10
C ARG A 237 25.08 3.97 -4.26
N ASN A 238 24.85 2.85 -4.95
CA ASN A 238 25.88 1.84 -5.23
C ASN A 238 27.02 2.35 -6.13
N ASP A 239 26.83 3.49 -6.81
CA ASP A 239 27.90 4.11 -7.61
C ASP A 239 28.91 4.89 -6.75
N TRP A 240 28.60 5.15 -5.47
CA TRP A 240 29.39 5.96 -4.57
C TRP A 240 30.01 5.13 -3.45
N LEU A 241 31.31 5.32 -3.24
CA LEU A 241 32.06 4.72 -2.15
C LEU A 241 32.29 5.76 -1.07
N VAL A 242 32.03 5.39 0.19
CA VAL A 242 32.36 6.22 1.34
C VAL A 242 33.86 6.18 1.57
N ILE A 243 34.46 7.35 1.76
CA ILE A 243 35.85 7.45 2.20
C ILE A 243 35.87 7.14 3.69
N PRO A 244 36.70 6.23 4.21
CA PRO A 244 36.73 5.93 5.65
C PRO A 244 37.14 7.15 6.49
N THR A 245 36.74 7.18 7.75
CA THR A 245 37.14 8.25 8.66
C THR A 245 38.65 8.24 8.93
N ASN A 246 39.23 9.41 9.10
CA ASN A 246 40.67 9.66 9.24
C ASN A 246 41.46 9.05 8.07
N THR A 247 40.99 9.35 6.86
CA THR A 247 41.62 8.91 5.61
C THR A 247 41.83 10.11 4.69
N LEU A 248 42.99 10.14 4.04
CA LEU A 248 43.36 11.09 3.01
C LEU A 248 43.20 10.40 1.65
N LEU A 249 42.43 11.01 0.75
CA LEU A 249 42.23 10.59 -0.62
C LEU A 249 43.12 11.41 -1.55
N VAL A 250 43.81 10.74 -2.47
CA VAL A 250 44.60 11.37 -3.53
C VAL A 250 44.08 10.93 -4.89
N ILE A 251 43.84 11.88 -5.78
CA ILE A 251 43.60 11.65 -7.20
C ILE A 251 44.86 12.10 -7.94
N THR A 252 45.56 11.14 -8.55
CA THR A 252 46.78 11.42 -9.33
C THR A 252 46.44 11.94 -10.73
N PRO A 253 47.40 12.57 -11.44
CA PRO A 253 47.21 13.00 -12.85
C PRO A 253 46.83 11.87 -13.81
N LYS A 254 47.06 10.61 -13.42
CA LYS A 254 46.68 9.41 -14.17
C LYS A 254 45.27 8.89 -13.83
N MET A 255 44.47 9.64 -13.05
CA MET A 255 43.13 9.27 -12.57
C MET A 255 43.10 8.06 -11.63
N ASN A 256 44.24 7.71 -11.00
CA ASN A 256 44.24 6.74 -9.91
C ASN A 256 43.75 7.40 -8.62
N VAL A 257 42.83 6.74 -7.93
CA VAL A 257 42.36 7.11 -6.59
C VAL A 257 43.13 6.29 -5.55
N LEU A 258 43.88 6.97 -4.68
CA LEU A 258 44.67 6.37 -3.62
C LEU A 258 44.10 6.79 -2.25
N LEU A 259 43.99 5.86 -1.31
CA LEU A 259 43.51 6.12 0.04
C LEU A 259 44.63 5.85 1.05
N TYR A 260 44.95 6.86 1.87
CA TYR A 260 45.98 6.80 2.89
C TYR A 260 45.34 7.02 4.28
N PRO A 261 45.38 6.03 5.19
CA PRO A 261 44.91 6.26 6.56
C PRO A 261 45.82 7.26 7.28
N VAL A 262 45.22 8.27 7.92
CA VAL A 262 45.90 9.27 8.75
C VAL A 262 46.05 8.70 10.14
N LYS A 263 47.21 8.08 10.42
CA LYS A 263 47.49 7.37 11.68
C LYS A 263 48.09 8.30 12.73
N ASP A 264 47.23 8.99 13.46
CA ASP A 264 47.60 9.81 14.62
C ASP A 264 46.88 9.35 15.90
N GLN A 265 46.96 10.15 16.96
CA GLN A 265 46.30 9.86 18.24
C GLN A 265 44.76 9.81 18.15
N HIS A 266 44.14 10.23 17.06
CA HIS A 266 42.69 10.18 16.85
C HIS A 266 42.29 9.06 15.87
N TYR A 267 43.27 8.39 15.24
CA TYR A 267 43.03 7.23 14.40
C TYR A 267 42.52 6.05 15.24
N THR A 268 41.49 5.41 14.72
CA THR A 268 40.88 4.19 15.27
C THR A 268 40.38 3.40 14.08
N THR A 269 40.63 2.09 14.10
CA THR A 269 40.08 1.20 13.06
C THR A 269 38.55 1.21 13.12
N GLN A 270 37.87 0.91 12.01
CA GLN A 270 36.39 0.86 12.01
C GLN A 270 35.86 -0.08 13.11
N ASN A 271 36.50 -1.25 13.32
CA ASN A 271 36.13 -2.21 14.35
C ASN A 271 36.30 -1.66 15.78
N GLU A 272 37.37 -0.91 16.05
CA GLU A 272 37.60 -0.25 17.35
C GLU A 272 36.58 0.88 17.62
N ARG A 273 36.18 1.64 16.59
CA ARG A 273 35.13 2.67 16.77
C ARG A 273 33.77 2.07 17.08
N TYR A 274 33.44 0.93 16.45
CA TYR A 274 32.19 0.22 16.74
C TYR A 274 32.18 -0.33 18.17
N SER A 275 33.31 -0.81 18.69
CA SER A 275 33.41 -1.31 20.05
C SER A 275 33.43 -0.21 21.13
N ILE A 276 33.99 0.97 20.85
CA ILE A 276 33.93 2.14 21.75
C ILE A 276 32.51 2.73 21.86
N ASN A 277 31.69 2.56 20.81
CA ASN A 277 30.31 3.08 20.76
C ASN A 277 29.24 2.00 21.02
N ALA A 278 29.64 0.76 21.32
CA ALA A 278 28.71 -0.31 21.70
C ALA A 278 28.40 -0.22 23.20
N PRO A 279 27.13 -0.25 23.63
CA PRO A 279 26.80 -0.59 25.01
C PRO A 279 27.32 -2.02 25.30
N GLU A 280 27.81 -2.26 26.52
CA GLU A 280 28.53 -3.48 26.96
C GLU A 280 27.82 -4.83 26.70
N GLU A 281 26.59 -4.86 26.18
CA GLU A 281 25.81 -6.08 25.90
C GLU A 281 26.02 -6.67 24.49
N ASP A 282 26.66 -5.97 23.54
CA ASP A 282 26.73 -6.41 22.13
C ASP A 282 27.98 -7.23 21.72
N LEU A 283 28.88 -7.59 22.66
CA LEU A 283 30.17 -8.21 22.34
C LEU A 283 30.17 -9.74 22.10
N LEU A 284 29.03 -10.42 22.16
CA LEU A 284 28.99 -11.90 22.10
C LEU A 284 28.47 -12.54 20.80
N HIS A 285 28.08 -11.77 19.78
CA HIS A 285 27.63 -12.35 18.50
C HIS A 285 28.08 -11.53 17.28
N HIS A 286 29.34 -11.71 16.86
CA HIS A 286 29.82 -11.15 15.59
C HIS A 286 29.86 -12.21 14.48
N ASP A 287 28.92 -12.12 13.54
CA ASP A 287 28.94 -12.86 12.26
C ASP A 287 29.62 -11.98 11.19
N PRO A 288 30.70 -12.44 10.53
CA PRO A 288 31.52 -11.65 9.60
C PRO A 288 30.88 -11.33 8.24
N TYR A 289 29.58 -11.62 8.02
CA TYR A 289 28.87 -11.28 6.78
C TYR A 289 28.12 -9.93 6.78
N SER A 290 28.41 -9.03 7.73
CA SER A 290 27.64 -7.79 7.95
C SER A 290 28.29 -6.48 7.47
N ASP A 291 29.46 -6.54 6.81
CA ASP A 291 30.23 -5.33 6.45
C ASP A 291 30.00 -4.77 5.04
N ASP A 292 29.31 -5.48 4.14
CA ASP A 292 28.98 -4.96 2.79
C ASP A 292 27.59 -4.28 2.70
N LEU A 293 26.85 -4.14 3.81
CA LEU A 293 25.43 -3.68 3.82
C LEU A 293 25.22 -2.22 4.29
N ARG A 294 26.26 -1.40 4.32
CA ARG A 294 26.18 0.00 4.76
C ARG A 294 26.70 0.83 3.59
N HIS A 295 25.88 1.57 2.86
CA HIS A 295 25.53 2.93 3.25
C HIS A 295 24.15 3.35 2.71
N LEU A 296 23.17 3.33 3.63
CA LEU A 296 21.87 4.05 3.63
C LEU A 296 20.70 3.49 2.78
N GLY A 297 20.76 2.26 2.24
CA GLY A 297 19.65 1.62 1.53
C GLY A 297 18.73 0.72 2.37
N ASP A 298 19.25 0.10 3.44
CA ASP A 298 18.61 -1.08 4.07
C ASP A 298 17.93 -0.85 5.43
N LYS A 299 17.76 0.39 5.90
CA LYS A 299 17.07 0.64 7.20
C LYS A 299 15.58 0.89 7.10
N ASP A 300 15.02 1.12 5.92
CA ASP A 300 13.60 1.43 5.77
C ASP A 300 13.04 0.97 4.41
N SER A 301 11.73 0.72 4.36
CA SER A 301 11.03 0.31 3.13
C SER A 301 11.13 1.38 2.02
N PRO A 302 11.25 1.01 0.73
CA PRO A 302 11.30 1.98 -0.37
C PRO A 302 10.00 2.79 -0.51
N TYR A 303 8.87 2.28 -0.02
CA TYR A 303 7.56 2.93 -0.11
C TYR A 303 7.27 3.79 1.13
N GLU A 304 7.01 5.07 0.90
CA GLU A 304 6.76 6.05 1.96
C GLU A 304 5.57 5.69 2.86
N ALA A 305 4.47 5.23 2.27
CA ALA A 305 3.31 4.79 3.03
C ALA A 305 3.65 3.65 4.00
N VAL A 306 4.59 2.77 3.65
CA VAL A 306 5.03 1.67 4.53
C VAL A 306 5.91 2.22 5.64
N ARG A 307 6.92 3.05 5.33
CA ARG A 307 7.80 3.69 6.34
C ARG A 307 7.02 4.49 7.38
N ALA A 308 5.96 5.16 6.96
CA ALA A 308 5.14 5.99 7.83
C ALA A 308 4.37 5.17 8.89
N ASN A 309 3.97 3.95 8.53
CA ASN A 309 3.00 3.16 9.31
C ASN A 309 3.60 1.89 9.93
N VAL A 310 4.73 1.40 9.45
CA VAL A 310 5.32 0.12 9.86
C VAL A 310 6.71 0.36 10.46
N SER A 311 6.95 -0.21 11.65
CA SER A 311 8.28 -0.12 12.30
C SER A 311 9.33 -0.94 11.53
N SER A 312 10.53 -0.38 11.38
CA SER A 312 11.72 -1.06 10.84
C SER A 312 12.48 -1.89 11.89
N THR A 313 11.97 -2.00 13.12
CA THR A 313 12.55 -2.81 14.19
C THR A 313 11.64 -3.96 14.61
N ASP A 314 12.22 -4.98 15.26
CA ASP A 314 11.51 -6.14 15.78
C ASP A 314 12.27 -6.81 16.94
N ASP A 315 11.55 -7.20 17.99
CA ASP A 315 12.02 -8.03 19.10
C ASP A 315 11.45 -9.46 19.00
N PRO A 316 12.25 -10.47 18.61
CA PRO A 316 11.80 -11.86 18.46
C PRO A 316 11.43 -12.58 19.76
N THR A 317 11.78 -12.03 20.92
CA THR A 317 11.54 -12.68 22.23
C THR A 317 10.09 -12.49 22.71
N ILE A 318 9.41 -11.46 22.21
CA ILE A 318 8.02 -11.15 22.57
C ILE A 318 7.08 -12.25 22.04
N PRO A 319 6.34 -12.95 22.91
CA PRO A 319 5.43 -14.02 22.49
C PRO A 319 4.21 -13.45 21.76
N ALA A 320 3.77 -14.14 20.70
CA ALA A 320 2.55 -13.79 19.96
C ALA A 320 1.38 -14.71 20.33
N MET A 321 1.56 -16.04 20.26
CA MET A 321 0.54 -17.02 20.64
C MET A 321 0.54 -17.26 22.16
N THR A 322 -0.38 -16.65 22.89
CA THR A 322 -0.51 -16.77 24.36
C THR A 322 -1.88 -17.31 24.77
N PHE A 323 -2.02 -17.71 26.04
CA PHE A 323 -3.32 -18.16 26.58
C PHE A 323 -4.42 -17.11 26.37
N ARG A 324 -4.09 -15.83 26.63
CA ARG A 324 -4.98 -14.69 26.42
C ARG A 324 -5.46 -14.60 24.98
N VAL A 325 -4.56 -14.75 24.00
CA VAL A 325 -4.93 -14.76 22.58
C VAL A 325 -5.92 -15.88 22.29
N CYS A 326 -5.61 -17.12 22.67
CA CYS A 326 -6.50 -18.27 22.41
C CYS A 326 -7.87 -18.10 23.07
N PHE A 327 -7.91 -17.72 24.34
CA PHE A 327 -9.16 -17.61 25.11
C PHE A 327 -10.09 -16.52 24.55
N ILE A 328 -9.56 -15.31 24.33
CA ILE A 328 -10.34 -14.19 23.79
C ILE A 328 -10.76 -14.51 22.35
N ALA A 329 -9.84 -14.98 21.51
CA ALA A 329 -10.12 -15.22 20.11
C ALA A 329 -11.22 -16.26 19.90
N ILE A 330 -11.17 -17.39 20.62
CA ILE A 330 -12.19 -18.45 20.51
C ILE A 330 -13.55 -17.91 20.96
N THR A 331 -13.59 -17.23 22.10
CA THR A 331 -14.84 -16.68 22.66
C THR A 331 -15.48 -15.66 21.72
N LEU A 332 -14.68 -14.70 21.24
CA LEU A 332 -15.17 -13.67 20.32
C LEU A 332 -15.51 -14.24 18.94
N SER A 333 -14.77 -15.23 18.44
CA SER A 333 -15.09 -15.89 17.16
C SER A 333 -16.47 -16.55 17.22
N VAL A 334 -16.77 -17.29 18.30
CA VAL A 334 -18.09 -17.89 18.49
C VAL A 334 -19.19 -16.81 18.55
N MET A 335 -18.98 -15.76 19.35
CA MET A 335 -19.96 -14.69 19.53
C MET A 335 -20.18 -13.89 18.24
N PHE A 336 -19.11 -13.44 17.57
CA PHE A 336 -19.20 -12.63 16.37
C PHE A 336 -19.71 -13.43 15.17
N SER A 337 -19.31 -14.69 15.01
CA SER A 337 -19.88 -15.57 13.98
C SER A 337 -21.37 -15.78 14.17
N PHE A 338 -21.81 -15.98 15.42
CA PHE A 338 -23.24 -16.07 15.74
C PHE A 338 -23.98 -14.80 15.34
N VAL A 339 -23.50 -13.63 15.78
CA VAL A 339 -24.14 -12.34 15.47
C VAL A 339 -24.18 -12.12 13.96
N ASN A 340 -23.05 -12.21 13.27
CA ASN A 340 -22.97 -11.97 11.83
C ASN A 340 -23.87 -12.93 11.05
N GLN A 341 -23.90 -14.22 11.40
CA GLN A 341 -24.81 -15.18 10.78
C GLN A 341 -26.28 -14.93 11.12
N PHE A 342 -26.56 -14.53 12.35
CA PHE A 342 -27.92 -14.25 12.81
C PHE A 342 -28.52 -13.08 12.03
N PHE A 343 -27.77 -12.01 11.78
CA PHE A 343 -28.26 -10.87 11.02
C PHE A 343 -28.22 -11.06 9.50
N PHE A 344 -27.48 -12.06 9.00
CA PHE A 344 -27.25 -12.29 7.56
C PHE A 344 -28.53 -12.36 6.72
N PHE A 345 -29.57 -13.04 7.21
CA PHE A 345 -30.83 -13.25 6.47
C PHE A 345 -31.83 -12.08 6.57
N ARG A 346 -31.49 -11.00 7.29
CA ARG A 346 -32.36 -9.83 7.40
C ARG A 346 -32.30 -8.95 6.15
N GLN A 347 -33.34 -8.14 5.95
CA GLN A 347 -33.39 -7.13 4.88
C GLN A 347 -32.20 -6.16 4.95
N ASN A 348 -31.89 -5.69 6.16
CA ASN A 348 -30.76 -4.82 6.46
C ASN A 348 -29.85 -5.56 7.44
N PRO A 349 -28.89 -6.35 6.95
CA PRO A 349 -27.98 -7.11 7.79
C PRO A 349 -27.00 -6.17 8.52
N ILE A 350 -26.58 -6.58 9.70
CA ILE A 350 -25.55 -5.91 10.50
C ILE A 350 -24.40 -6.88 10.67
N SER A 351 -23.18 -6.40 10.52
CA SER A 351 -21.98 -7.20 10.70
C SER A 351 -21.00 -6.48 11.63
N ILE A 352 -20.41 -7.23 12.54
CA ILE A 352 -19.27 -6.79 13.34
C ILE A 352 -18.04 -6.87 12.44
N GLY A 353 -17.45 -5.71 12.16
CA GLY A 353 -16.27 -5.57 11.31
C GLY A 353 -14.95 -5.66 12.06
N PHE A 354 -13.85 -5.64 11.31
CA PHE A 354 -12.48 -5.73 11.83
C PHE A 354 -12.13 -4.58 12.78
N SER A 355 -12.58 -3.35 12.51
CA SER A 355 -12.28 -2.18 13.37
C SER A 355 -12.85 -2.31 14.79
N VAL A 356 -14.09 -2.83 14.92
CA VAL A 356 -14.71 -3.09 16.23
C VAL A 356 -13.94 -4.20 16.97
N THR A 357 -13.48 -5.19 16.22
CA THR A 357 -12.66 -6.28 16.75
C THR A 357 -11.40 -5.73 17.41
N ILE A 358 -10.62 -4.88 16.71
CA ILE A 358 -9.37 -4.30 17.23
C ILE A 358 -9.58 -3.60 18.57
N LEU A 359 -10.60 -2.74 18.69
CA LEU A 359 -10.80 -2.01 19.96
C LEU A 359 -11.25 -2.93 21.10
N LEU A 360 -12.20 -3.84 20.83
CA LEU A 360 -12.70 -4.74 21.86
C LEU A 360 -11.57 -5.66 22.35
N THR A 361 -10.77 -6.19 21.44
CA THR A 361 -9.62 -7.05 21.78
C THR A 361 -8.53 -6.29 22.52
N PHE A 362 -8.35 -4.98 22.25
CA PHE A 362 -7.43 -4.15 23.02
C PHE A 362 -7.85 -4.04 24.48
N VAL A 363 -9.13 -3.69 24.72
CA VAL A 363 -9.68 -3.54 26.07
C VAL A 363 -9.62 -4.86 26.84
N LEU A 364 -10.08 -5.96 26.22
CA LEU A 364 -10.05 -7.29 26.84
C LEU A 364 -8.61 -7.77 27.06
N GLY A 365 -7.70 -7.49 26.13
CA GLY A 365 -6.29 -7.87 26.23
C GLY A 365 -5.57 -7.17 27.38
N LYS A 366 -5.77 -5.86 27.52
CA LYS A 366 -5.27 -5.04 28.65
C LYS A 366 -5.94 -5.39 29.97
N ALA A 367 -7.21 -5.76 29.96
CA ALA A 367 -7.89 -6.25 31.17
C ALA A 367 -7.28 -7.57 31.66
N MET A 368 -7.08 -8.55 30.76
CA MET A 368 -6.44 -9.83 31.12
C MET A 368 -4.97 -9.66 31.51
N GLU A 369 -4.25 -8.67 30.96
CA GLU A 369 -2.91 -8.30 31.42
C GLU A 369 -2.88 -7.95 32.91
N LYS A 370 -3.87 -7.18 33.37
CA LYS A 370 -3.97 -6.70 34.76
C LYS A 370 -4.60 -7.72 35.70
N LEU A 371 -5.51 -8.56 35.22
CA LEU A 371 -6.31 -9.47 36.04
C LEU A 371 -5.69 -10.86 36.21
N LEU A 372 -4.92 -11.37 35.22
CA LEU A 372 -4.38 -12.72 35.29
C LEU A 372 -3.09 -12.80 36.12
N PRO A 373 -2.95 -13.81 37.00
CA PRO A 373 -1.72 -14.01 37.75
C PRO A 373 -0.57 -14.50 36.85
N ASN A 374 0.65 -14.08 37.16
CA ASN A 374 1.89 -14.57 36.54
C ASN A 374 2.20 -16.01 37.01
N LYS A 375 1.36 -16.97 36.63
CA LYS A 375 1.50 -18.39 37.00
C LYS A 375 1.65 -19.26 35.76
N THR A 376 2.57 -20.21 35.81
CA THR A 376 2.71 -21.28 34.82
C THR A 376 1.79 -22.45 35.20
N VAL A 377 1.03 -22.93 34.22
CA VAL A 377 0.12 -24.07 34.37
C VAL A 377 0.67 -25.24 33.56
N ASN A 378 0.77 -26.40 34.22
CA ASN A 378 1.19 -27.65 33.58
C ASN A 378 -0.06 -28.42 33.13
N LEU A 379 -0.25 -28.56 31.82
CA LEU A 379 -1.31 -29.40 31.25
C LEU A 379 -0.82 -30.86 31.23
N PHE A 380 -1.35 -31.65 32.18
CA PHE A 380 -1.20 -33.12 32.24
C PHE A 380 0.23 -33.64 31.97
N GLY A 381 1.26 -32.93 32.44
CA GLY A 381 2.68 -33.34 32.35
C GLY A 381 3.37 -33.21 30.99
N ILE A 382 2.72 -32.67 29.94
CA ILE A 382 3.26 -32.69 28.57
C ILE A 382 3.73 -31.31 28.08
N LYS A 383 3.05 -30.22 28.48
CA LYS A 383 3.48 -28.82 28.18
C LYS A 383 3.07 -27.86 29.29
N SER A 384 3.99 -27.00 29.69
CA SER A 384 3.75 -25.86 30.59
C SER A 384 3.44 -24.61 29.75
N PHE A 385 2.49 -23.78 30.17
CA PHE A 385 2.24 -22.47 29.56
C PHE A 385 2.00 -21.40 30.63
N SER A 386 2.41 -20.16 30.35
CA SER A 386 2.16 -19.03 31.26
C SER A 386 0.75 -18.48 31.05
N LEU A 387 0.01 -18.26 32.14
CA LEU A 387 -1.28 -17.56 32.11
C LEU A 387 -1.11 -16.08 31.76
N ASN A 388 -0.03 -15.46 32.23
CA ASN A 388 0.31 -14.06 31.94
C ASN A 388 1.81 -13.98 31.60
N PRO A 389 2.18 -14.02 30.31
CA PRO A 389 3.58 -14.04 29.88
C PRO A 389 4.24 -12.65 29.90
N GLY A 390 3.49 -11.58 30.17
CA GLY A 390 3.99 -10.20 30.18
C GLY A 390 2.96 -9.18 29.66
N PRO A 391 3.40 -7.93 29.46
CA PRO A 391 2.56 -6.85 28.94
C PRO A 391 1.90 -7.23 27.61
N PHE A 392 0.64 -6.82 27.41
CA PHE A 392 -0.07 -7.09 26.17
C PHE A 392 0.60 -6.36 25.01
N SER A 393 1.19 -7.13 24.11
CA SER A 393 2.00 -6.61 23.01
C SER A 393 1.20 -6.37 21.73
N ALA A 394 1.77 -5.59 20.81
CA ALA A 394 1.21 -5.41 19.47
C ALA A 394 1.12 -6.75 18.69
N LYS A 395 2.06 -7.68 18.90
CA LYS A 395 2.05 -9.01 18.24
C LYS A 395 0.89 -9.88 18.70
N GLU A 396 0.68 -9.97 20.02
CA GLU A 396 -0.49 -10.66 20.58
C GLU A 396 -1.78 -10.02 20.07
N HIS A 397 -1.83 -8.70 20.04
CA HIS A 397 -3.01 -7.97 19.60
C HIS A 397 -3.33 -8.21 18.13
N THR A 398 -2.33 -8.14 17.24
CA THR A 398 -2.50 -8.44 15.82
C THR A 398 -2.95 -9.89 15.60
N LEU A 399 -2.31 -10.86 16.25
CA LEU A 399 -2.68 -12.27 16.11
C LEU A 399 -4.10 -12.54 16.60
N LEU A 400 -4.49 -11.95 17.73
CA LEU A 400 -5.84 -12.02 18.29
C LEU A 400 -6.90 -11.45 17.32
N CYS A 401 -6.62 -10.31 16.70
CA CYS A 401 -7.51 -9.72 15.71
C CYS A 401 -7.66 -10.59 14.47
N VAL A 402 -6.55 -11.11 13.92
CA VAL A 402 -6.56 -11.98 12.74
C VAL A 402 -7.33 -13.28 13.02
N PHE A 403 -7.10 -13.90 14.18
CA PHE A 403 -7.87 -15.08 14.61
C PHE A 403 -9.37 -14.75 14.65
N THR A 404 -9.75 -13.70 15.38
CA THR A 404 -11.16 -13.32 15.55
C THR A 404 -11.81 -12.94 14.21
N ASN A 405 -11.07 -12.31 13.30
CA ASN A 405 -11.56 -11.94 11.96
C ASN A 405 -11.81 -13.17 11.09
N ALA A 406 -10.87 -14.13 11.07
CA ALA A 406 -11.08 -15.42 10.41
C ALA A 406 -12.25 -16.21 11.03
N GLY A 407 -12.52 -15.97 12.30
CA GLY A 407 -13.60 -16.57 13.09
C GLY A 407 -14.93 -15.81 13.09
N SER A 408 -15.05 -14.62 12.51
CA SER A 408 -16.29 -13.83 12.52
C SER A 408 -17.05 -13.83 11.19
N GLY A 409 -16.37 -14.19 10.09
CA GLY A 409 -16.95 -14.17 8.75
C GLY A 409 -18.12 -15.15 8.56
N VAL A 410 -19.08 -14.78 7.70
CA VAL A 410 -20.15 -15.68 7.24
C VAL A 410 -19.67 -16.48 6.04
N ALA A 411 -19.69 -17.80 6.15
CA ALA A 411 -19.29 -18.69 5.07
C ALA A 411 -20.23 -18.58 3.86
N TYR A 412 -19.68 -18.25 2.69
CA TYR A 412 -20.46 -18.12 1.44
C TYR A 412 -21.21 -19.39 1.03
N ALA A 413 -20.70 -20.57 1.43
CA ALA A 413 -21.37 -21.84 1.23
C ALA A 413 -22.74 -21.95 1.95
N ILE A 414 -23.02 -21.10 2.94
CA ILE A 414 -24.35 -21.01 3.56
C ILE A 414 -25.42 -20.64 2.53
N GLU A 415 -25.09 -19.82 1.53
CA GLU A 415 -26.03 -19.46 0.45
C GLU A 415 -26.43 -20.68 -0.38
N VAL A 416 -25.51 -21.62 -0.62
CA VAL A 416 -25.83 -22.89 -1.30
C VAL A 416 -26.82 -23.70 -0.47
N ILE A 417 -26.55 -23.84 0.83
CA ILE A 417 -27.42 -24.58 1.75
C ILE A 417 -28.81 -23.92 1.84
N ALA A 418 -28.85 -22.58 1.94
CA ALA A 418 -30.09 -21.82 1.99
C ALA A 418 -30.91 -21.97 0.70
N VAL A 419 -30.28 -21.90 -0.46
CA VAL A 419 -30.95 -22.10 -1.75
C VAL A 419 -31.46 -23.54 -1.91
N GLN A 420 -30.66 -24.53 -1.54
CA GLN A 420 -31.09 -25.94 -1.59
C GLN A 420 -32.32 -26.18 -0.72
N GLU A 421 -32.33 -25.71 0.53
CA GLU A 421 -33.40 -26.02 1.49
C GLU A 421 -34.64 -25.14 1.32
N LEU A 422 -34.48 -23.85 1.03
CA LEU A 422 -35.60 -22.91 1.00
C LEU A 422 -36.24 -22.74 -0.38
N PHE A 423 -35.47 -22.91 -1.46
CA PHE A 423 -35.95 -22.64 -2.82
C PHE A 423 -36.13 -23.91 -3.66
N TYR A 424 -35.27 -24.92 -3.47
CA TYR A 424 -35.36 -26.19 -4.18
C TYR A 424 -35.93 -27.34 -3.34
N ASP A 425 -36.25 -27.11 -2.07
CA ASP A 425 -36.81 -28.09 -1.12
C ASP A 425 -35.96 -29.38 -0.99
N ILE A 426 -34.64 -29.24 -1.06
CA ILE A 426 -33.66 -30.33 -0.90
C ILE A 426 -32.99 -30.20 0.46
N LYS A 427 -33.39 -31.07 1.39
CA LYS A 427 -32.82 -31.11 2.74
C LYS A 427 -31.38 -31.60 2.72
N SER A 428 -30.47 -30.80 3.28
CA SER A 428 -29.06 -31.17 3.44
C SER A 428 -28.78 -31.66 4.86
N SER A 429 -28.11 -32.82 4.97
CA SER A 429 -27.64 -33.34 6.25
C SER A 429 -26.56 -32.43 6.84
N VAL A 430 -26.52 -32.31 8.18
CA VAL A 430 -25.53 -31.47 8.90
C VAL A 430 -24.09 -31.80 8.49
N VAL A 431 -23.74 -33.08 8.37
CA VAL A 431 -22.38 -33.50 7.99
C VAL A 431 -21.99 -33.02 6.59
N LYS A 432 -22.88 -33.20 5.59
CA LYS A 432 -22.64 -32.71 4.22
C LYS A 432 -22.50 -31.19 4.18
N SER A 433 -23.34 -30.46 4.92
CA SER A 433 -23.27 -29.01 5.02
C SER A 433 -21.94 -28.54 5.65
N LEU A 434 -21.47 -29.20 6.71
CA LEU A 434 -20.16 -28.92 7.31
C LEU A 434 -19.02 -29.21 6.34
N MET A 435 -19.05 -30.35 5.64
CA MET A 435 -18.03 -30.68 4.64
C MET A 435 -17.97 -29.64 3.52
N LEU A 436 -19.13 -29.14 3.04
CA LEU A 436 -19.19 -28.07 2.04
C LEU A 436 -18.57 -26.77 2.57
N ILE A 437 -18.93 -26.37 3.79
CA ILE A 437 -18.41 -25.16 4.42
C ILE A 437 -16.90 -25.28 4.62
N PHE A 438 -16.42 -26.33 5.29
CA PHE A 438 -14.99 -26.50 5.57
C PHE A 438 -14.16 -26.65 4.31
N SER A 439 -14.60 -27.46 3.34
CA SER A 439 -13.87 -27.58 2.08
C SER A 439 -13.75 -26.23 1.38
N THR A 440 -14.83 -25.44 1.27
CA THR A 440 -14.78 -24.14 0.57
C THR A 440 -13.99 -23.06 1.32
N GLN A 441 -14.03 -23.04 2.66
CA GLN A 441 -13.28 -22.08 3.47
C GLN A 441 -11.77 -22.39 3.49
N LEU A 442 -11.41 -23.68 3.58
CA LEU A 442 -10.02 -24.10 3.76
C LEU A 442 -9.25 -24.28 2.44
N LEU A 443 -9.92 -24.47 1.31
CA LEU A 443 -9.24 -24.72 0.04
C LEU A 443 -8.37 -23.54 -0.42
N GLY A 444 -8.80 -22.31 -0.15
CA GLY A 444 -8.03 -21.09 -0.46
C GLY A 444 -6.71 -20.98 0.31
N TYR A 445 -6.61 -21.59 1.50
CA TYR A 445 -5.38 -21.58 2.30
C TYR A 445 -4.24 -22.30 1.57
N GLY A 446 -4.54 -23.44 0.94
CA GLY A 446 -3.58 -24.19 0.14
C GLY A 446 -2.99 -23.36 -1.00
N LEU A 447 -3.83 -22.63 -1.72
CA LEU A 447 -3.38 -21.77 -2.82
C LEU A 447 -2.64 -20.51 -2.35
N SER A 448 -3.02 -19.93 -1.19
CA SER A 448 -2.31 -18.79 -0.60
C SER A 448 -0.83 -19.12 -0.34
N GLY A 449 -0.53 -20.35 0.11
CA GLY A 449 0.85 -20.81 0.31
C GLY A 449 1.71 -20.76 -0.95
N LEU A 450 1.13 -20.95 -2.14
CA LEU A 450 1.85 -20.89 -3.41
C LEU A 450 2.26 -19.46 -3.78
N VAL A 451 1.42 -18.48 -3.43
CA VAL A 451 1.61 -17.07 -3.81
C VAL A 451 2.25 -16.22 -2.71
N HIS A 452 2.39 -16.74 -1.49
CA HIS A 452 2.99 -16.03 -0.35
C HIS A 452 4.33 -15.35 -0.69
N HIS A 453 5.23 -16.06 -1.37
CA HIS A 453 6.55 -15.53 -1.72
C HIS A 453 6.53 -14.36 -2.71
N VAL A 454 5.44 -14.19 -3.47
CA VAL A 454 5.33 -13.17 -4.51
C VAL A 454 4.37 -12.05 -4.14
N LEU A 455 3.33 -12.35 -3.36
CA LEU A 455 2.33 -11.36 -2.96
C LEU A 455 2.58 -10.76 -1.56
N VAL A 456 3.41 -11.38 -0.71
CA VAL A 456 3.66 -10.89 0.66
C VAL A 456 5.06 -10.30 0.84
N LYS A 457 6.10 -11.01 0.42
CA LYS A 457 7.51 -10.63 0.68
C LYS A 457 8.04 -9.42 -0.11
N PRO A 458 7.72 -9.24 -1.40
CA PRO A 458 8.28 -8.13 -2.17
C PRO A 458 7.81 -6.77 -1.68
N ALA A 459 8.70 -5.77 -1.72
CA ALA A 459 8.38 -4.41 -1.27
C ALA A 459 7.24 -3.75 -2.08
N ILE A 460 7.13 -4.07 -3.38
CA ILE A 460 6.11 -3.51 -4.29
C ILE A 460 4.68 -3.94 -3.94
N MET A 461 4.52 -5.04 -3.21
CA MET A 461 3.21 -5.54 -2.78
C MET A 461 2.85 -4.92 -1.44
N ILE A 462 2.32 -3.69 -1.49
CA ILE A 462 2.09 -2.84 -0.31
C ILE A 462 0.87 -3.29 0.49
N TRP A 463 -0.20 -3.72 -0.18
CA TRP A 463 -1.52 -3.93 0.42
C TRP A 463 -1.99 -2.73 1.25
N PRO A 464 -2.33 -1.59 0.62
CA PRO A 464 -2.54 -0.32 1.33
C PRO A 464 -3.57 -0.38 2.47
N GLU A 465 -4.63 -1.18 2.35
CA GLU A 465 -5.61 -1.36 3.44
C GLU A 465 -4.97 -1.93 4.71
N THR A 466 -3.98 -2.82 4.60
CA THR A 466 -3.30 -3.40 5.78
C THR A 466 -2.53 -2.35 6.57
N LEU A 467 -2.08 -1.27 5.93
CA LEU A 467 -1.38 -0.17 6.59
C LEU A 467 -2.31 0.62 7.53
N VAL A 468 -3.62 0.67 7.22
CA VAL A 468 -4.62 1.27 8.12
C VAL A 468 -4.64 0.48 9.44
N ALA A 469 -4.68 -0.86 9.38
CA ALA A 469 -4.63 -1.71 10.57
C ALA A 469 -3.28 -1.57 11.32
N CYS A 470 -2.14 -1.57 10.61
CA CYS A 470 -0.83 -1.32 11.21
C CYS A 470 -0.80 0.02 11.97
N SER A 471 -1.35 1.08 11.38
CA SER A 471 -1.39 2.40 12.00
C SER A 471 -2.18 2.41 13.32
N ILE A 472 -3.26 1.63 13.42
CA ILE A 472 -4.05 1.49 14.66
C ILE A 472 -3.27 0.74 15.71
N PHE A 473 -2.74 -0.45 15.38
CA PHE A 473 -1.98 -1.25 16.34
C PHE A 473 -0.81 -0.45 16.93
N ARG A 474 -0.13 0.28 16.07
CA ARG A 474 0.95 1.16 16.44
C ARG A 474 0.48 2.28 17.38
N THR A 475 -0.59 2.97 17.02
CA THR A 475 -1.14 4.07 17.83
C THR A 475 -1.63 3.62 19.21
N LEU A 476 -2.09 2.37 19.34
CA LEU A 476 -2.58 1.80 20.61
C LEU A 476 -1.48 1.25 21.52
N HIS A 477 -0.34 0.84 20.97
CA HIS A 477 0.72 0.13 21.72
C HIS A 477 2.03 0.92 21.85
N GLU A 478 2.31 1.86 20.95
CA GLU A 478 3.49 2.73 21.06
C GLU A 478 3.14 4.00 21.85
N GLU A 479 3.92 4.28 22.90
CA GLU A 479 3.87 5.57 23.58
C GLU A 479 4.65 6.61 22.76
N GLU A 480 4.03 7.78 22.55
CA GLU A 480 4.62 8.90 21.82
C GLU A 480 4.84 10.06 22.79
N GLU A 481 6.09 10.47 22.97
CA GLU A 481 6.44 11.71 23.66
C GLU A 481 5.87 12.93 22.91
N ASP A 482 5.51 13.99 23.63
CA ASP A 482 4.82 15.16 23.05
C ASP A 482 5.60 15.73 21.84
N PRO A 483 5.10 15.57 20.60
CA PRO A 483 5.88 15.85 19.42
C PRO A 483 5.96 17.35 19.19
N ILE A 484 7.19 17.87 19.03
CA ILE A 484 7.45 19.27 18.71
C ILE A 484 7.90 19.37 17.25
N VAL A 485 7.14 20.12 16.46
CA VAL A 485 7.47 20.41 15.05
C VAL A 485 7.56 21.91 14.87
N ASN A 486 8.70 22.40 14.36
CA ASN A 486 8.97 23.84 14.19
C ASN A 486 8.76 24.65 15.48
N GLY A 487 9.15 24.11 16.64
CA GLY A 487 8.99 24.75 17.95
C GLY A 487 7.54 24.80 18.48
N ARG A 488 6.57 24.18 17.78
CA ARG A 488 5.17 24.10 18.22
C ARG A 488 4.82 22.67 18.59
N ARG A 489 4.10 22.51 19.71
CA ARG A 489 3.53 21.23 20.10
C ARG A 489 2.47 20.81 19.09
N VAL A 490 2.54 19.57 18.66
CA VAL A 490 1.60 18.94 17.73
C VAL A 490 0.81 17.87 18.49
N ILE A 491 -0.41 17.61 18.06
CA ILE A 491 -1.27 16.56 18.60
C ILE A 491 -0.62 15.18 18.40
N THR A 492 -0.53 14.36 19.45
CA THR A 492 -0.05 12.98 19.34
C THR A 492 -0.99 12.14 18.48
N LYS A 493 -0.48 11.04 17.91
CA LYS A 493 -1.29 10.11 17.09
C LYS A 493 -2.53 9.61 17.82
N MET A 494 -2.38 9.24 19.10
CA MET A 494 -3.48 8.75 19.93
C MET A 494 -4.52 9.82 20.24
N LYS A 495 -4.09 11.05 20.61
CA LYS A 495 -5.03 12.17 20.84
C LYS A 495 -5.82 12.49 19.57
N PHE A 496 -5.16 12.47 18.41
CA PHE A 496 -5.81 12.69 17.11
C PHE A 496 -6.83 11.58 16.80
N PHE A 497 -6.45 10.32 16.98
CA PHE A 497 -7.33 9.17 16.77
C PHE A 497 -8.60 9.23 17.61
N VAL A 498 -8.48 9.49 18.92
CA VAL A 498 -9.63 9.58 19.84
C VAL A 498 -10.53 10.76 19.49
N LEU A 499 -9.94 11.93 19.21
CA LEU A 499 -10.67 13.13 18.83
C LEU A 499 -11.51 12.91 17.57
N VAL A 500 -10.89 12.42 16.50
CA VAL A 500 -11.59 12.17 15.23
C VAL A 500 -12.64 11.08 15.39
N SER A 501 -12.32 9.97 16.07
CA SER A 501 -13.26 8.87 16.29
C SER A 501 -14.50 9.33 17.07
N SER A 502 -14.32 10.25 18.02
CA SER A 502 -15.43 10.83 18.77
C SER A 502 -16.26 11.77 17.91
N ILE A 503 -15.63 12.65 17.13
CA ILE A 503 -16.32 13.58 16.22
C ILE A 503 -17.16 12.80 15.22
N ILE A 504 -16.57 11.81 14.54
CA ILE A 504 -17.29 11.04 13.53
C ILE A 504 -18.39 10.18 14.15
N PHE A 505 -18.21 9.66 15.38
CA PHE A 505 -19.26 8.94 16.09
C PHE A 505 -20.54 9.78 16.22
N PHE A 506 -20.42 11.02 16.70
CA PHE A 506 -21.57 11.91 16.84
C PHE A 506 -22.09 12.40 15.48
N TYR A 507 -21.18 12.76 14.56
CA TYR A 507 -21.56 13.23 13.24
C TYR A 507 -22.36 12.18 12.47
N GLN A 508 -21.92 10.92 12.50
CA GLN A 508 -22.51 9.81 11.76
C GLN A 508 -23.96 9.51 12.18
N MET A 509 -24.37 9.91 13.40
CA MET A 509 -25.77 9.81 13.82
C MET A 509 -26.71 10.64 12.95
N LEU A 510 -26.22 11.73 12.36
CA LEU A 510 -26.98 12.57 11.44
C LEU A 510 -27.32 11.80 10.16
N PRO A 511 -26.38 11.46 9.26
CA PRO A 511 -26.71 10.76 8.03
C PRO A 511 -27.28 9.35 8.27
N SER A 512 -26.85 8.61 9.28
CA SER A 512 -27.32 7.22 9.43
C SER A 512 -28.70 7.10 10.07
N PHE A 513 -29.22 8.13 10.75
CA PHE A 513 -30.50 8.01 11.47
C PHE A 513 -31.35 9.28 11.49
N PHE A 514 -30.82 10.42 11.96
CA PHE A 514 -31.65 11.63 12.14
C PHE A 514 -31.95 12.37 10.84
N PHE A 515 -31.05 12.35 9.87
CA PHE A 515 -31.12 13.10 8.61
C PHE A 515 -30.51 12.30 7.45
N GLN A 516 -31.21 11.24 7.04
CA GLN A 516 -30.78 10.27 6.03
C GLN A 516 -30.53 10.86 4.65
N LEU A 517 -31.15 11.99 4.31
CA LEU A 517 -30.86 12.69 3.05
C LEU A 517 -29.38 13.03 2.87
N LEU A 518 -28.63 13.26 3.97
CA LEU A 518 -27.18 13.48 3.93
C LEU A 518 -26.41 12.28 3.38
N SER A 519 -26.98 11.07 3.44
CA SER A 519 -26.38 9.88 2.83
C SER A 519 -26.46 9.90 1.30
N SER A 520 -27.44 10.58 0.70
CA SER A 520 -27.52 10.71 -0.75
C SER A 520 -28.27 11.98 -1.16
N ILE A 521 -27.54 13.07 -1.34
CA ILE A 521 -28.08 14.33 -1.87
C ILE A 521 -27.98 14.27 -3.40
N SER A 522 -29.12 14.32 -4.08
CA SER A 522 -29.18 14.25 -5.55
C SER A 522 -29.64 15.58 -6.13
N ILE A 523 -28.71 16.45 -6.56
CA ILE A 523 -29.03 17.81 -7.04
C ILE A 523 -30.07 17.78 -8.17
N LEU A 524 -29.92 16.88 -9.14
CA LEU A 524 -30.81 16.81 -10.29
C LEU A 524 -32.26 16.45 -9.92
N CYS A 525 -32.48 15.67 -8.86
CA CYS A 525 -33.83 15.37 -8.38
C CYS A 525 -34.49 16.60 -7.78
N PHE A 526 -33.73 17.46 -7.08
CA PHE A 526 -34.25 18.71 -6.52
C PHE A 526 -34.58 19.75 -7.59
N ILE A 527 -33.72 19.90 -8.60
CA ILE A 527 -33.94 20.85 -9.69
C ILE A 527 -35.10 20.40 -10.59
N PHE A 528 -35.24 19.09 -10.82
CA PHE A 528 -36.24 18.53 -11.74
C PHE A 528 -37.13 17.44 -11.07
N PRO A 529 -38.01 17.81 -10.13
CA PRO A 529 -38.78 16.87 -9.31
C PRO A 529 -39.84 16.07 -10.10
N ASN A 530 -40.20 16.48 -11.31
CA ASN A 530 -41.22 15.82 -12.13
C ASN A 530 -40.64 15.09 -13.35
N SER A 531 -39.32 15.14 -13.56
CA SER A 531 -38.67 14.55 -14.74
C SER A 531 -38.13 13.16 -14.44
N ILE A 532 -38.71 12.14 -15.09
CA ILE A 532 -38.23 10.75 -14.99
C ILE A 532 -36.75 10.67 -15.40
N ARG A 533 -36.37 11.33 -16.51
CA ARG A 533 -34.98 11.29 -17.02
C ARG A 533 -33.99 11.91 -16.04
N ALA A 534 -34.33 13.08 -15.47
CA ALA A 534 -33.44 13.75 -14.53
C ALA A 534 -33.24 12.93 -13.25
N GLN A 535 -34.30 12.27 -12.76
CA GLN A 535 -34.20 11.41 -11.57
C GLN A 535 -33.47 10.09 -11.85
N GLN A 536 -33.67 9.47 -13.01
CA GLN A 536 -32.92 8.27 -13.44
C GLN A 536 -31.41 8.56 -13.52
N LEU A 537 -31.02 9.71 -14.07
CA LEU A 537 -29.62 10.12 -14.16
C LEU A 537 -29.07 10.58 -12.80
N GLY A 538 -29.87 11.31 -12.02
CA GLY A 538 -29.44 12.03 -10.83
C GLY A 538 -29.49 11.27 -9.52
N SER A 539 -30.43 10.32 -9.36
CA SER A 539 -30.61 9.60 -8.10
C SER A 539 -29.35 8.82 -7.74
N GLY A 540 -28.82 9.12 -6.55
CA GLY A 540 -27.63 8.45 -6.00
C GLY A 540 -27.86 7.01 -5.53
N MET A 541 -29.08 6.70 -5.10
CA MET A 541 -29.43 5.40 -4.51
C MET A 541 -30.01 4.41 -5.53
N THR A 542 -30.83 4.90 -6.45
CA THR A 542 -31.62 4.07 -7.38
C THR A 542 -31.40 4.43 -8.85
N GLY A 543 -30.56 5.43 -9.13
CA GLY A 543 -30.16 5.88 -10.46
C GLY A 543 -28.65 5.92 -10.63
N LEU A 544 -28.18 6.72 -11.58
CA LEU A 544 -26.75 6.78 -11.96
C LEU A 544 -25.91 7.76 -11.13
N GLY A 545 -26.52 8.51 -10.22
CA GLY A 545 -25.83 9.39 -9.29
C GLY A 545 -25.13 10.61 -9.91
N MET A 546 -25.53 11.07 -11.11
CA MET A 546 -24.97 12.26 -11.74
C MET A 546 -25.28 13.51 -10.91
N GLY A 547 -24.25 14.20 -10.42
CA GLY A 547 -24.42 15.34 -9.52
C GLY A 547 -24.97 14.97 -8.13
N SER A 548 -24.83 13.71 -7.74
CA SER A 548 -25.10 13.26 -6.37
C SER A 548 -23.83 13.21 -5.53
N PHE A 549 -23.98 13.48 -4.23
CA PHE A 549 -22.90 13.31 -3.26
C PHE A 549 -23.46 12.90 -1.90
N SER A 550 -22.59 12.28 -1.11
CA SER A 550 -22.86 11.76 0.21
C SER A 550 -21.94 12.45 1.21
N PHE A 551 -22.48 12.75 2.38
CA PHE A 551 -21.70 13.09 3.57
C PHE A 551 -21.64 11.93 4.58
N ASP A 552 -22.16 10.77 4.21
CA ASP A 552 -22.18 9.59 5.04
C ASP A 552 -20.91 8.77 4.82
N TRP A 553 -20.00 8.77 5.81
CA TRP A 553 -18.76 8.00 5.72
C TRP A 553 -19.00 6.50 5.57
N SER A 554 -20.07 5.98 6.20
CA SER A 554 -20.44 4.57 6.08
C SER A 554 -20.78 4.21 4.64
N LEU A 555 -21.46 5.10 3.91
CA LEU A 555 -21.77 4.89 2.50
C LEU A 555 -20.51 5.04 1.64
N ILE A 556 -19.72 6.11 1.86
CA ILE A 556 -18.52 6.43 1.09
C ILE A 556 -17.50 5.29 1.09
N ALA A 557 -17.29 4.62 2.24
CA ALA A 557 -16.25 3.61 2.40
C ALA A 557 -16.76 2.15 2.32
N SER A 558 -18.05 1.92 2.01
CA SER A 558 -18.69 0.61 2.16
C SER A 558 -18.22 -0.47 1.17
N TYR A 559 -18.24 -0.19 -0.14
CA TYR A 559 -17.93 -1.16 -1.19
C TYR A 559 -16.56 -0.93 -1.83
N LEU A 560 -16.14 0.32 -1.99
CA LEU A 560 -14.83 0.69 -2.54
C LEU A 560 -13.71 0.71 -1.49
N GLY A 561 -14.04 0.51 -0.21
CA GLY A 561 -13.10 0.65 0.90
C GLY A 561 -12.71 2.11 1.15
N SER A 562 -11.70 2.33 2.01
CA SER A 562 -11.31 3.70 2.34
C SER A 562 -10.64 4.40 1.14
N PRO A 563 -11.12 5.59 0.73
CA PRO A 563 -10.44 6.38 -0.29
C PRO A 563 -9.08 6.88 0.19
N LEU A 564 -8.85 6.96 1.51
CA LEU A 564 -7.62 7.46 2.12
C LEU A 564 -6.44 6.49 1.96
N SER A 565 -6.70 5.18 2.00
CA SER A 565 -5.67 4.14 1.77
C SER A 565 -5.39 3.89 0.29
N THR A 566 -6.33 4.24 -0.59
CA THR A 566 -6.23 3.92 -2.02
C THR A 566 -5.34 4.92 -2.77
N PRO A 567 -4.30 4.46 -3.52
CA PRO A 567 -3.44 5.35 -4.30
C PRO A 567 -4.25 6.23 -5.26
N PHE A 568 -3.92 7.52 -5.34
CA PHE A 568 -4.69 8.49 -6.13
C PHE A 568 -4.86 8.08 -7.60
N TRP A 569 -3.82 7.55 -8.22
CA TRP A 569 -3.89 7.10 -9.61
C TRP A 569 -4.87 5.94 -9.81
N ALA A 570 -5.00 5.03 -8.84
CA ALA A 570 -5.95 3.94 -8.89
C ALA A 570 -7.38 4.48 -8.75
N ALA A 571 -7.57 5.43 -7.83
CA ALA A 571 -8.84 6.12 -7.64
C ALA A 571 -9.33 6.84 -8.92
N VAL A 572 -8.42 7.50 -9.64
CA VAL A 572 -8.72 8.11 -10.94
C VAL A 572 -9.20 7.07 -11.96
N ASN A 573 -8.55 5.90 -12.06
CA ASN A 573 -8.97 4.86 -13.00
C ASN A 573 -10.37 4.30 -12.67
N VAL A 574 -10.68 4.07 -11.39
CA VAL A 574 -12.02 3.64 -10.94
C VAL A 574 -13.05 4.69 -11.34
N PHE A 575 -12.82 5.96 -10.99
CA PHE A 575 -13.80 7.02 -11.26
C PHE A 575 -13.96 7.29 -12.76
N CYS A 576 -12.88 7.31 -13.54
CA CYS A 576 -12.96 7.43 -15.00
C CYS A 576 -13.74 6.27 -15.62
N GLY A 577 -13.57 5.04 -15.12
CA GLY A 577 -14.35 3.88 -15.53
C GLY A 577 -15.84 4.07 -15.22
N PHE A 578 -16.16 4.56 -14.03
CA PHE A 578 -17.54 4.82 -13.61
C PHE A 578 -18.19 5.92 -14.45
N VAL A 579 -17.49 7.03 -14.72
CA VAL A 579 -17.98 8.09 -15.60
C VAL A 579 -18.23 7.53 -17.01
N PHE A 580 -17.29 6.76 -17.55
CA PHE A 580 -17.42 6.23 -18.90
C PHE A 580 -18.58 5.23 -19.01
N PHE A 581 -18.61 4.18 -18.18
CA PHE A 581 -19.64 3.16 -18.29
C PHE A 581 -20.98 3.61 -17.70
N GLY A 582 -20.96 4.20 -16.51
CA GLY A 582 -22.15 4.65 -15.79
C GLY A 582 -22.78 5.91 -16.37
N TRP A 583 -22.01 6.97 -16.64
CA TRP A 583 -22.58 8.26 -17.06
C TRP A 583 -22.65 8.46 -18.58
N ILE A 584 -21.95 7.64 -19.38
CA ILE A 584 -21.98 7.75 -20.84
C ILE A 584 -22.64 6.52 -21.45
N ILE A 585 -22.09 5.32 -21.27
CA ILE A 585 -22.57 4.12 -21.97
C ILE A 585 -23.98 3.70 -21.52
N VAL A 586 -24.27 3.73 -20.22
CA VAL A 586 -25.60 3.33 -19.70
C VAL A 586 -26.71 4.26 -20.21
N PRO A 587 -26.63 5.60 -20.09
CA PRO A 587 -27.60 6.50 -20.69
C PRO A 587 -27.74 6.29 -22.20
N LEU A 588 -26.62 6.16 -22.92
CA LEU A 588 -26.64 5.98 -24.36
C LEU A 588 -27.38 4.69 -24.76
N GLY A 589 -27.04 3.55 -24.15
CA GLY A 589 -27.74 2.29 -24.40
C GLY A 589 -29.20 2.29 -23.98
N TYR A 590 -29.51 2.89 -22.82
CA TYR A 590 -30.88 2.95 -22.30
C TYR A 590 -31.79 3.82 -23.18
N TYR A 591 -31.38 5.06 -23.50
CA TYR A 591 -32.20 5.99 -24.27
C TYR A 591 -32.24 5.68 -25.78
N LEU A 592 -31.21 5.03 -26.33
CA LEU A 592 -31.24 4.45 -27.68
C LEU A 592 -31.97 3.09 -27.74
N ASN A 593 -32.47 2.59 -26.61
CA ASN A 593 -33.24 1.36 -26.50
C ASN A 593 -32.48 0.09 -26.93
N TRP A 594 -31.16 0.04 -26.69
CA TRP A 594 -30.39 -1.18 -26.87
C TRP A 594 -30.92 -2.29 -25.95
N PHE A 595 -31.06 -3.50 -26.48
CA PHE A 595 -31.65 -4.63 -25.77
C PHE A 595 -33.06 -4.36 -25.22
N GLU A 596 -33.84 -3.50 -25.88
CA GLU A 596 -35.19 -3.10 -25.44
C GLU A 596 -35.22 -2.47 -24.04
N ALA A 597 -34.12 -1.79 -23.65
CA ALA A 597 -33.88 -1.29 -22.29
C ALA A 597 -35.01 -0.46 -21.68
N LYS A 598 -35.76 0.31 -22.48
CA LYS A 598 -36.77 1.28 -21.99
C LYS A 598 -37.94 0.65 -21.25
N LYS A 599 -38.17 -0.65 -21.44
CA LYS A 599 -39.20 -1.44 -20.74
C LYS A 599 -38.83 -1.75 -19.29
N PHE A 600 -37.57 -1.59 -18.92
CA PHE A 600 -37.05 -1.94 -17.60
C PHE A 600 -36.55 -0.69 -16.86
N PRO A 601 -36.43 -0.74 -15.53
CA PRO A 601 -35.75 0.31 -14.77
C PRO A 601 -34.29 0.45 -15.22
N ILE A 602 -33.73 1.67 -15.11
CA ILE A 602 -32.37 1.96 -15.57
C ILE A 602 -31.31 1.13 -14.82
N ILE A 603 -31.48 0.96 -13.51
CA ILE A 603 -30.65 0.11 -12.65
C ILE A 603 -31.57 -0.80 -11.84
N ASN A 604 -31.48 -2.11 -12.07
CA ASN A 604 -32.18 -3.12 -11.28
C ASN A 604 -31.55 -4.51 -11.53
N ALA A 605 -31.43 -5.31 -10.47
CA ALA A 605 -30.93 -6.69 -10.53
C ALA A 605 -32.03 -7.76 -10.76
N GLY A 606 -33.28 -7.32 -10.94
CA GLY A 606 -34.43 -8.19 -11.16
C GLY A 606 -34.44 -8.85 -12.53
N LEU A 607 -35.21 -9.94 -12.60
CA LEU A 607 -35.44 -10.72 -13.81
C LEU A 607 -36.79 -10.36 -14.43
N PHE A 608 -36.81 -10.16 -15.74
CA PHE A 608 -37.99 -9.70 -16.48
C PHE A 608 -38.34 -10.60 -17.67
N ASP A 609 -39.60 -10.57 -18.10
CA ASP A 609 -40.03 -11.07 -19.40
C ASP A 609 -39.90 -9.99 -20.49
N ILE A 610 -40.22 -10.35 -21.74
CA ILE A 610 -40.17 -9.43 -22.89
C ILE A 610 -41.13 -8.23 -22.79
N TYR A 611 -42.10 -8.30 -21.87
CA TYR A 611 -43.10 -7.25 -21.64
C TYR A 611 -42.69 -6.29 -20.51
N GLY A 612 -41.57 -6.55 -19.81
CA GLY A 612 -41.16 -5.74 -18.66
C GLY A 612 -41.79 -6.16 -17.33
N SER A 613 -42.52 -7.27 -17.30
CA SER A 613 -43.09 -7.83 -16.06
C SER A 613 -42.08 -8.74 -15.37
N LYS A 614 -42.23 -8.95 -14.05
CA LYS A 614 -41.34 -9.84 -13.29
C LYS A 614 -41.40 -11.27 -13.85
N TYR A 615 -40.23 -11.84 -14.13
CA TYR A 615 -40.13 -13.17 -14.74
C TYR A 615 -40.69 -14.26 -13.83
N ASN A 616 -41.62 -15.07 -14.35
CA ASN A 616 -42.22 -16.18 -13.62
C ASN A 616 -41.43 -17.49 -13.83
N ILE A 617 -40.55 -17.80 -12.89
CA ILE A 617 -39.66 -18.97 -12.93
C ILE A 617 -40.44 -20.30 -12.94
N SER A 618 -41.59 -20.37 -12.27
CA SER A 618 -42.41 -21.58 -12.20
C SER A 618 -42.97 -22.02 -13.56
N LYS A 619 -43.07 -21.11 -14.54
CA LYS A 619 -43.50 -21.45 -15.91
C LYS A 619 -42.43 -22.16 -16.74
N VAL A 620 -41.15 -22.04 -16.35
CA VAL A 620 -40.00 -22.56 -17.11
C VAL A 620 -39.23 -23.63 -16.36
N THR A 621 -39.78 -24.09 -15.24
CA THR A 621 -39.20 -25.13 -14.39
C THR A 621 -40.19 -26.25 -14.11
N THR A 622 -39.66 -27.44 -13.82
CA THR A 622 -40.38 -28.62 -13.33
C THR A 622 -39.59 -29.21 -12.14
N ASN A 623 -40.20 -30.12 -11.38
CA ASN A 623 -39.60 -30.74 -10.18
C ASN A 623 -39.04 -29.72 -9.18
N ASN A 624 -39.92 -28.92 -8.57
CA ASN A 624 -39.55 -27.90 -7.57
C ASN A 624 -38.45 -26.93 -8.01
N GLY A 625 -38.41 -26.56 -9.30
CA GLY A 625 -37.44 -25.58 -9.80
C GLY A 625 -36.12 -26.17 -10.34
N THR A 626 -35.88 -27.47 -10.17
CA THR A 626 -34.57 -28.09 -10.45
C THR A 626 -34.36 -28.51 -11.90
N VAL A 627 -35.44 -28.79 -12.63
CA VAL A 627 -35.38 -29.26 -14.03
C VAL A 627 -35.94 -28.19 -14.96
N PHE A 628 -35.17 -27.84 -16.00
CA PHE A 628 -35.56 -26.85 -16.98
C PHE A 628 -36.65 -27.40 -17.93
N ASN A 629 -37.76 -26.65 -18.07
CA ASN A 629 -38.84 -27.01 -19.00
C ASN A 629 -38.70 -26.22 -20.31
N GLN A 630 -38.24 -26.91 -21.36
CA GLN A 630 -38.00 -26.29 -22.66
C GLN A 630 -39.27 -25.84 -23.38
N LEU A 631 -40.36 -26.62 -23.31
CA LEU A 631 -41.64 -26.25 -23.92
C LEU A 631 -42.27 -25.05 -23.21
N GLY A 632 -42.24 -25.06 -21.86
CA GLY A 632 -42.68 -23.93 -21.04
C GLY A 632 -41.92 -22.64 -21.37
N TYR A 633 -40.60 -22.72 -21.50
CA TYR A 633 -39.77 -21.57 -21.89
C TYR A 633 -40.10 -21.04 -23.29
N ALA A 634 -40.27 -21.93 -24.28
CA ALA A 634 -40.59 -21.54 -25.65
C ALA A 634 -41.97 -20.87 -25.76
N SER A 635 -42.95 -21.31 -24.95
CA SER A 635 -44.31 -20.76 -24.94
C SER A 635 -44.50 -19.49 -24.10
N TYR A 636 -43.64 -19.24 -23.10
CA TYR A 636 -43.78 -18.10 -22.19
C TYR A 636 -43.01 -16.87 -22.64
N SER A 637 -41.69 -16.86 -22.45
CA SER A 637 -40.84 -15.71 -22.78
C SER A 637 -39.36 -16.06 -22.58
N PRO A 638 -38.47 -15.58 -23.46
CA PRO A 638 -37.06 -15.44 -23.15
C PRO A 638 -36.84 -14.57 -21.90
N LEU A 639 -35.76 -14.83 -21.17
CA LEU A 639 -35.37 -14.05 -20.01
C LEU A 639 -34.77 -12.71 -20.44
N ARG A 640 -35.22 -11.61 -19.81
CA ARG A 640 -34.68 -10.26 -20.00
C ARG A 640 -34.08 -9.72 -18.71
N ILE A 641 -33.00 -8.97 -18.86
CA ILE A 641 -32.31 -8.23 -17.80
C ILE A 641 -32.15 -6.76 -18.21
N THR A 642 -31.95 -5.87 -17.23
CA THR A 642 -31.71 -4.45 -17.50
C THR A 642 -30.44 -4.25 -18.32
N PHE A 643 -30.39 -3.18 -19.12
CA PHE A 643 -29.20 -2.84 -19.91
C PHE A 643 -27.96 -2.66 -19.02
N PHE A 644 -28.13 -2.02 -17.86
CA PHE A 644 -27.06 -1.84 -16.89
C PHE A 644 -26.48 -3.19 -16.42
N PHE A 645 -27.33 -4.15 -16.08
CA PHE A 645 -26.88 -5.47 -15.63
C PHE A 645 -26.26 -6.30 -16.76
N ALA A 646 -26.78 -6.18 -17.98
CA ALA A 646 -26.18 -6.75 -19.18
C ALA A 646 -24.77 -6.19 -19.44
N LEU A 647 -24.60 -4.87 -19.34
CA LEU A 647 -23.29 -4.23 -19.44
C LEU A 647 -22.33 -4.73 -18.36
N ASN A 648 -22.80 -4.84 -17.11
CA ASN A 648 -21.98 -5.36 -16.01
C ASN A 648 -21.48 -6.80 -16.30
N TYR A 649 -22.31 -7.68 -16.88
CA TYR A 649 -21.85 -8.99 -17.35
C TYR A 649 -20.81 -8.90 -18.47
N GLY A 650 -21.01 -8.04 -19.47
CA GLY A 650 -20.00 -7.82 -20.51
C GLY A 650 -18.65 -7.33 -19.95
N LEU A 651 -18.68 -6.40 -19.00
CA LEU A 651 -17.50 -5.90 -18.30
C LEU A 651 -16.84 -6.99 -17.45
N ALA A 652 -17.62 -7.80 -16.73
CA ALA A 652 -17.11 -8.92 -15.95
C ALA A 652 -16.35 -9.93 -16.82
N LEU A 653 -16.82 -10.22 -18.04
CA LEU A 653 -16.11 -11.07 -19.00
C LEU A 653 -14.80 -10.41 -19.49
N ALA A 654 -14.81 -9.09 -19.70
CA ALA A 654 -13.64 -8.33 -20.14
C ALA A 654 -12.55 -8.19 -19.07
N ILE A 655 -12.93 -8.03 -17.79
CA ILE A 655 -11.98 -7.87 -16.67
C ILE A 655 -11.01 -9.06 -16.58
N ILE A 656 -11.47 -10.27 -16.86
CA ILE A 656 -10.70 -11.51 -16.71
C ILE A 656 -9.49 -11.50 -17.63
N THR A 657 -9.72 -11.35 -18.93
CA THR A 657 -8.65 -11.32 -19.94
C THR A 657 -7.83 -10.04 -19.85
N ALA A 658 -8.46 -8.92 -19.44
CA ALA A 658 -7.75 -7.68 -19.18
C ALA A 658 -6.77 -7.80 -18.02
N ALA A 659 -7.15 -8.42 -16.90
CA ALA A 659 -6.28 -8.60 -15.74
C ALA A 659 -5.06 -9.44 -16.08
N ILE A 660 -5.27 -10.58 -16.75
CA ILE A 660 -4.18 -11.46 -17.21
C ILE A 660 -3.24 -10.67 -18.13
N THR A 661 -3.77 -10.05 -19.19
CA THR A 661 -2.94 -9.35 -20.17
C THR A 661 -2.23 -8.14 -19.56
N HIS A 662 -2.92 -7.35 -18.74
CA HIS A 662 -2.34 -6.16 -18.11
C HIS A 662 -1.16 -6.53 -17.20
N VAL A 663 -1.32 -7.56 -16.37
CA VAL A 663 -0.27 -8.03 -15.46
C VAL A 663 0.90 -8.64 -16.24
N LEU A 664 0.64 -9.42 -17.29
CA LEU A 664 1.72 -9.96 -18.14
C LEU A 664 2.52 -8.86 -18.83
N LEU A 665 1.88 -7.78 -19.28
CA LEU A 665 2.53 -6.68 -19.99
C LEU A 665 3.30 -5.72 -19.06
N ASN A 666 2.72 -5.39 -17.90
CA ASN A 666 3.25 -4.35 -17.00
C ASN A 666 4.07 -4.93 -15.83
N ASN A 667 3.79 -6.16 -15.40
CA ASN A 667 4.39 -6.80 -14.24
C ASN A 667 5.15 -8.08 -14.61
N TRP A 668 5.63 -8.19 -15.87
CA TRP A 668 6.45 -9.33 -16.33
C TRP A 668 7.62 -9.69 -15.39
N PRO A 669 8.37 -8.74 -14.80
CA PRO A 669 9.42 -9.06 -13.83
C PRO A 669 8.89 -9.82 -12.61
N GLU A 670 7.68 -9.52 -12.14
CA GLU A 670 7.04 -10.24 -11.03
C GLU A 670 6.71 -11.68 -11.41
N PHE A 671 6.30 -11.91 -12.67
CA PHE A 671 6.09 -13.25 -13.17
C PHE A 671 7.40 -14.06 -13.23
N LYS A 672 8.52 -13.45 -13.66
CA LYS A 672 9.84 -14.12 -13.63
C LYS A 672 10.27 -14.51 -12.22
N ARG A 673 9.87 -13.75 -11.20
CA ARG A 673 10.18 -14.07 -9.78
C ARG A 673 9.51 -15.36 -9.31
N LEU A 674 8.41 -15.81 -9.92
CA LEU A 674 7.82 -17.13 -9.63
C LEU A 674 8.81 -18.28 -9.90
N GLY A 675 9.79 -18.11 -10.79
CA GLY A 675 10.75 -19.17 -11.14
C GLY A 675 12.15 -19.05 -10.52
N SER A 676 12.51 -17.92 -9.88
CA SER A 676 13.90 -17.64 -9.49
C SER A 676 14.06 -17.18 -8.04
N THR A 677 14.66 -18.02 -7.20
CA THR A 677 14.97 -17.72 -5.79
C THR A 677 15.91 -16.52 -5.63
N LYS A 678 16.91 -16.36 -6.51
CA LYS A 678 17.87 -15.25 -6.46
C LYS A 678 17.17 -13.88 -6.60
N GLN A 679 16.36 -13.73 -7.66
CA GLN A 679 15.59 -12.50 -7.87
C GLN A 679 14.59 -12.18 -6.74
N ARG A 680 14.08 -13.20 -6.03
CA ARG A 680 13.20 -12.99 -4.86
C ARG A 680 13.95 -12.37 -3.68
N LEU A 681 15.19 -12.80 -3.45
CA LEU A 681 16.02 -12.32 -2.36
C LEU A 681 16.53 -10.89 -2.61
N GLU A 682 16.80 -10.52 -3.86
CA GLU A 682 17.29 -9.19 -4.25
C GLU A 682 16.24 -8.06 -4.10
N HIS A 683 14.95 -8.39 -4.00
CA HIS A 683 13.86 -7.40 -3.96
C HIS A 683 12.97 -7.56 -2.71
N GLU A 684 13.46 -8.27 -1.70
CA GLU A 684 12.77 -8.44 -0.42
C GLU A 684 12.80 -7.11 0.35
N ASP A 685 11.69 -6.77 1.01
CA ASP A 685 11.61 -5.57 1.85
C ASP A 685 12.40 -5.79 3.16
N ILE A 686 12.75 -4.71 3.88
CA ILE A 686 13.38 -4.81 5.21
C ILE A 686 12.56 -5.70 6.16
N HIS A 687 11.23 -5.62 6.07
CA HIS A 687 10.33 -6.45 6.86
C HIS A 687 10.49 -7.94 6.52
N GLY A 688 10.83 -8.29 5.28
CA GLY A 688 11.16 -9.65 4.92
C GLY A 688 12.48 -10.14 5.52
N HIS A 689 13.48 -9.26 5.64
CA HIS A 689 14.72 -9.57 6.36
C HIS A 689 14.47 -9.82 7.85
N LEU A 690 13.70 -8.96 8.53
CA LEU A 690 13.32 -9.16 9.93
C LEU A 690 12.56 -10.49 10.12
N MET A 691 11.67 -10.80 9.19
CA MET A 691 10.86 -12.01 9.24
C MET A 691 11.66 -13.32 9.05
N ARG A 692 12.92 -13.26 8.58
CA ARG A 692 13.79 -14.46 8.46
C ARG A 692 14.13 -15.10 9.82
N ARG A 693 14.03 -14.33 10.93
CA ARG A 693 14.26 -14.85 12.29
C ARG A 693 13.18 -15.83 12.75
N TYR A 694 11.98 -15.78 12.15
CA TYR A 694 10.88 -16.68 12.48
C TYR A 694 10.86 -17.92 11.60
N LYS A 695 10.49 -19.05 12.20
CA LYS A 695 10.29 -20.30 11.46
C LYS A 695 9.12 -20.14 10.49
N SER A 696 9.37 -20.34 9.20
CA SER A 696 8.33 -20.38 8.19
C SER A 696 7.36 -21.55 8.40
N VAL A 697 6.17 -21.43 7.82
CA VAL A 697 5.19 -22.51 7.74
C VAL A 697 5.72 -23.57 6.77
N PRO A 698 5.87 -24.83 7.19
CA PRO A 698 6.29 -25.89 6.26
C PRO A 698 5.29 -26.06 5.13
N SER A 699 5.77 -26.25 3.89
CA SER A 699 4.88 -26.41 2.72
C SER A 699 3.91 -27.59 2.84
N TRP A 700 4.29 -28.65 3.58
CA TRP A 700 3.43 -29.80 3.81
C TRP A 700 2.16 -29.47 4.61
N TRP A 701 2.15 -28.41 5.44
CA TRP A 701 0.92 -27.96 6.13
C TRP A 701 -0.13 -27.50 5.12
N TYR A 702 0.28 -26.69 4.14
CA TYR A 702 -0.58 -26.24 3.06
C TYR A 702 -1.06 -27.40 2.18
N ILE A 703 -0.17 -28.36 1.88
CA ILE A 703 -0.52 -29.53 1.06
C ILE A 703 -1.55 -30.42 1.77
N ILE A 704 -1.36 -30.72 3.06
CA ILE A 704 -2.31 -31.52 3.83
C ILE A 704 -3.67 -30.81 3.90
N LEU A 705 -3.68 -29.52 4.21
CA LEU A 705 -4.93 -28.76 4.30
C LEU A 705 -5.66 -28.71 2.95
N PHE A 706 -4.91 -28.51 1.85
CA PHE A 706 -5.46 -28.49 0.49
C PHE A 706 -6.05 -29.85 0.09
N THR A 707 -5.31 -30.93 0.29
CA THR A 707 -5.74 -32.29 -0.05
C THR A 707 -6.91 -32.76 0.79
N ALA A 708 -6.93 -32.48 2.10
CA ALA A 708 -8.06 -32.76 2.98
C ALA A 708 -9.32 -31.97 2.55
N SER A 709 -9.16 -30.71 2.16
CA SER A 709 -10.26 -29.88 1.65
C SER A 709 -10.82 -30.41 0.33
N ILE A 710 -9.96 -30.89 -0.56
CA ILE A 710 -10.38 -31.54 -1.81
C ILE A 710 -11.17 -32.82 -1.49
N ALA A 711 -10.66 -33.68 -0.62
CA ALA A 711 -11.34 -34.93 -0.27
C ALA A 711 -12.75 -34.68 0.29
N MET A 712 -12.90 -33.72 1.21
CA MET A 712 -14.22 -33.31 1.73
C MET A 712 -15.12 -32.77 0.62
N GLY A 713 -14.59 -31.94 -0.29
CA GLY A 713 -15.38 -31.37 -1.38
C GLY A 713 -15.84 -32.40 -2.40
N LEU A 714 -14.99 -33.37 -2.76
CA LEU A 714 -15.35 -34.46 -3.68
C LEU A 714 -16.53 -35.30 -3.14
N LEU A 715 -16.51 -35.61 -1.83
CA LEU A 715 -17.61 -36.32 -1.17
C LEU A 715 -18.93 -35.54 -1.24
N VAL A 716 -18.88 -34.21 -1.20
CA VAL A 716 -20.07 -33.35 -1.32
C VAL A 716 -20.55 -33.27 -2.77
N CYS A 717 -19.63 -33.09 -3.72
CA CYS A 717 -19.94 -32.89 -5.14
C CYS A 717 -20.68 -34.09 -5.74
N GLU A 718 -20.22 -35.31 -5.45
CA GLU A 718 -20.81 -36.57 -5.91
C GLU A 718 -22.04 -37.01 -5.08
N SER A 719 -22.43 -36.23 -4.07
CA SER A 719 -23.56 -36.58 -3.23
C SER A 719 -24.91 -36.30 -3.91
N LYS A 720 -25.90 -37.16 -3.65
CA LYS A 720 -27.28 -36.98 -4.11
C LYS A 720 -27.79 -35.58 -3.75
N GLY A 721 -28.24 -34.84 -4.76
CA GLY A 721 -28.79 -33.48 -4.65
C GLY A 721 -27.86 -32.38 -5.14
N VAL A 722 -26.55 -32.62 -5.24
CA VAL A 722 -25.57 -31.68 -5.83
C VAL A 722 -25.25 -32.07 -7.27
N ASN A 723 -24.95 -33.35 -7.51
CA ASN A 723 -24.67 -33.94 -8.83
C ASN A 723 -23.59 -33.17 -9.63
N LEU A 724 -22.55 -32.68 -8.95
CA LEU A 724 -21.38 -32.08 -9.62
C LEU A 724 -20.32 -33.18 -9.78
N PRO A 725 -19.93 -33.55 -11.02
CA PRO A 725 -18.89 -34.56 -11.23
C PRO A 725 -17.56 -34.16 -10.57
N TRP A 726 -16.80 -35.14 -10.08
CA TRP A 726 -15.52 -34.94 -9.38
C TRP A 726 -14.54 -34.03 -10.15
N TRP A 727 -14.46 -34.17 -11.46
CA TRP A 727 -13.58 -33.35 -12.32
C TRP A 727 -14.05 -31.90 -12.42
N GLY A 728 -15.35 -31.65 -12.23
CA GLY A 728 -15.93 -30.30 -12.19
C GLY A 728 -15.36 -29.47 -11.03
N MET A 729 -15.09 -30.10 -9.88
CA MET A 729 -14.42 -29.44 -8.76
C MET A 729 -12.99 -29.02 -9.14
N PHE A 730 -12.21 -29.91 -9.77
CA PHE A 730 -10.85 -29.58 -10.21
C PHE A 730 -10.83 -28.45 -11.25
N LEU A 731 -11.81 -28.42 -12.16
CA LEU A 731 -11.97 -27.33 -13.12
C LEU A 731 -12.26 -25.99 -12.40
N ALA A 732 -13.16 -25.97 -11.41
CA ALA A 732 -13.44 -24.78 -10.61
C ALA A 732 -12.17 -24.26 -9.89
N ILE A 733 -11.41 -25.16 -9.28
CA ILE A 733 -10.15 -24.82 -8.59
C ILE A 733 -9.11 -24.27 -9.57
N SER A 734 -9.04 -24.83 -10.79
CA SER A 734 -8.11 -24.38 -11.82
C SER A 734 -8.40 -22.94 -12.25
N VAL A 735 -9.68 -22.56 -12.37
CA VAL A 735 -10.08 -21.16 -12.64
C VAL A 735 -9.59 -20.23 -11.54
N SER A 736 -9.79 -20.60 -10.27
CA SER A 736 -9.29 -19.82 -9.13
C SER A 736 -7.77 -19.69 -9.14
N ALA A 737 -7.05 -20.79 -9.39
CA ALA A 737 -5.59 -20.82 -9.34
C ALA A 737 -4.95 -19.95 -10.43
N ILE A 738 -5.52 -19.96 -11.65
CA ILE A 738 -5.04 -19.12 -12.76
C ILE A 738 -5.26 -17.63 -12.45
N LEU A 739 -6.42 -17.27 -11.91
CA LEU A 739 -6.78 -15.88 -11.63
C LEU A 739 -6.17 -15.33 -10.34
N LEU A 740 -5.73 -16.19 -9.42
CA LEU A 740 -5.15 -15.79 -8.14
C LEU A 740 -3.96 -14.86 -8.30
N PHE A 741 -3.05 -15.18 -9.21
CA PHE A 741 -1.85 -14.37 -9.43
C PHE A 741 -2.16 -12.96 -9.97
N PRO A 742 -2.84 -12.79 -11.12
CA PRO A 742 -3.13 -11.46 -11.64
C PRO A 742 -4.04 -10.65 -10.71
N TYR A 743 -5.06 -11.27 -10.10
CA TYR A 743 -5.96 -10.56 -9.20
C TYR A 743 -5.24 -10.15 -7.91
N GLY A 744 -4.33 -11.00 -7.40
CA GLY A 744 -3.51 -10.70 -6.23
C GLY A 744 -2.57 -9.53 -6.44
N ILE A 745 -1.93 -9.42 -7.62
CA ILE A 745 -1.07 -8.26 -7.94
C ILE A 745 -1.89 -6.97 -7.99
N VAL A 746 -3.04 -7.01 -8.66
CA VAL A 746 -3.93 -5.83 -8.76
C VAL A 746 -4.37 -5.38 -7.37
N ALA A 747 -4.85 -6.31 -6.53
CA ALA A 747 -5.28 -5.99 -5.16
C ALA A 747 -4.12 -5.46 -4.29
N ALA A 748 -2.95 -6.10 -4.35
CA ALA A 748 -1.78 -5.73 -3.54
C ALA A 748 -1.22 -4.34 -3.85
N ILE A 749 -1.29 -3.89 -5.11
CA ILE A 749 -0.74 -2.59 -5.53
C ILE A 749 -1.79 -1.48 -5.44
N THR A 750 -3.04 -1.79 -5.80
CA THR A 750 -4.06 -0.75 -6.05
C THR A 750 -5.10 -0.60 -4.95
N ASN A 751 -5.16 -1.56 -4.02
CA ASN A 751 -6.23 -1.68 -3.03
C ASN A 751 -7.61 -2.04 -3.61
N VAL A 752 -7.71 -2.37 -4.91
CA VAL A 752 -8.97 -2.72 -5.58
C VAL A 752 -9.04 -4.22 -5.83
N SER A 753 -10.17 -4.84 -5.44
CA SER A 753 -10.43 -6.26 -5.66
C SER A 753 -11.28 -6.50 -6.91
N LEU A 754 -10.90 -7.48 -7.73
CA LEU A 754 -11.62 -7.84 -8.96
C LEU A 754 -12.63 -8.99 -8.71
N GLY A 755 -13.78 -8.95 -9.38
CA GLY A 755 -14.83 -9.96 -9.26
C GLY A 755 -14.59 -11.22 -10.11
N VAL A 756 -15.06 -12.39 -9.62
CA VAL A 756 -14.85 -13.72 -10.25
C VAL A 756 -16.17 -14.50 -10.41
N ASN A 757 -17.28 -13.99 -9.88
CA ASN A 757 -18.53 -14.77 -9.79
C ASN A 757 -19.03 -15.21 -11.18
N VAL A 758 -19.02 -14.29 -12.14
CA VAL A 758 -19.60 -14.49 -13.47
C VAL A 758 -18.88 -15.56 -14.28
N ILE A 759 -17.55 -15.66 -14.20
CA ILE A 759 -16.80 -16.65 -15.01
C ILE A 759 -17.03 -18.08 -14.54
N SER A 760 -17.07 -18.29 -13.23
CA SER A 760 -17.32 -19.62 -12.67
C SER A 760 -18.71 -20.09 -13.06
N GLU A 761 -19.71 -19.20 -12.97
CA GLU A 761 -21.09 -19.47 -13.38
C GLU A 761 -21.23 -19.70 -14.89
N PHE A 762 -20.50 -18.92 -15.70
CA PHE A 762 -20.46 -19.05 -17.16
C PHE A 762 -19.89 -20.40 -17.59
N ILE A 763 -18.72 -20.78 -17.07
CA ILE A 763 -18.08 -22.08 -17.36
C ILE A 763 -18.98 -23.22 -16.90
N ALA A 764 -19.48 -23.18 -15.67
CA ALA A 764 -20.35 -24.22 -15.15
C ALA A 764 -21.65 -24.36 -15.96
N GLY A 765 -22.24 -23.25 -16.42
CA GLY A 765 -23.46 -23.27 -17.23
C GLY A 765 -23.26 -23.84 -18.64
N LEU A 766 -22.05 -23.69 -19.21
CA LEU A 766 -21.69 -24.32 -20.49
C LEU A 766 -21.48 -25.83 -20.34
N VAL A 767 -20.87 -26.23 -19.23
CA VAL A 767 -20.43 -27.61 -19.00
C VAL A 767 -21.54 -28.48 -18.39
N PHE A 768 -22.34 -27.91 -17.51
CA PHE A 768 -23.45 -28.57 -16.79
C PHE A 768 -24.79 -27.88 -17.08
N PRO A 769 -25.25 -27.88 -18.35
CA PRO A 769 -26.45 -27.16 -18.73
C PRO A 769 -27.69 -27.72 -18.01
N GLY A 770 -28.53 -26.84 -17.49
CA GLY A 770 -29.78 -27.22 -16.81
C GLY A 770 -29.60 -27.74 -15.39
N MET A 771 -28.39 -27.68 -14.81
CA MET A 771 -28.09 -28.13 -13.44
C MET A 771 -27.83 -26.94 -12.50
N PRO A 772 -28.86 -26.30 -11.92
CA PRO A 772 -28.69 -25.09 -11.13
C PRO A 772 -27.85 -25.26 -9.86
N ILE A 773 -27.98 -26.42 -9.19
CA ILE A 773 -27.26 -26.70 -7.93
C ILE A 773 -25.77 -26.97 -8.19
N ALA A 774 -25.47 -27.78 -9.21
CA ALA A 774 -24.09 -28.02 -9.64
C ALA A 774 -23.40 -26.70 -10.03
N ASN A 775 -24.12 -25.79 -10.69
CA ASN A 775 -23.62 -24.47 -11.06
C ASN A 775 -23.25 -23.61 -9.84
N ILE A 776 -24.14 -23.46 -8.86
CA ILE A 776 -23.84 -22.67 -7.66
C ILE A 776 -22.75 -23.29 -6.78
N VAL A 777 -22.64 -24.61 -6.75
CA VAL A 777 -21.55 -25.31 -6.04
C VAL A 777 -20.22 -25.08 -6.76
N PHE A 778 -20.18 -25.23 -8.10
CA PHE A 778 -19.01 -24.91 -8.91
C PHE A 778 -18.59 -23.45 -8.72
N LYS A 779 -19.53 -22.50 -8.78
CA LYS A 779 -19.30 -21.08 -8.48
C LYS A 779 -18.70 -20.90 -7.09
N THR A 780 -19.27 -21.55 -6.08
CA THR A 780 -18.81 -21.45 -4.70
C THR A 780 -17.36 -21.90 -4.60
N TYR A 781 -16.98 -23.03 -5.20
CA TYR A 781 -15.57 -23.46 -5.24
C TYR A 781 -14.70 -22.52 -6.07
N GLY A 782 -15.12 -22.07 -7.25
CA GLY A 782 -14.31 -21.22 -8.13
C GLY A 782 -14.09 -19.80 -7.58
N SER A 783 -15.09 -19.22 -6.91
CA SER A 783 -15.02 -17.84 -6.44
C SER A 783 -14.58 -17.73 -4.98
N THR A 784 -15.04 -18.63 -4.10
CA THR A 784 -14.66 -18.58 -2.67
C THR A 784 -13.21 -18.95 -2.48
N THR A 785 -12.69 -19.94 -3.22
CA THR A 785 -11.28 -20.34 -3.15
C THR A 785 -10.35 -19.16 -3.43
N LEU A 786 -10.60 -18.42 -4.51
CA LEU A 786 -9.81 -17.25 -4.89
C LEU A 786 -9.93 -16.15 -3.83
N ARG A 787 -11.16 -15.82 -3.42
CA ARG A 787 -11.40 -14.77 -2.41
C ARG A 787 -10.73 -15.10 -1.06
N GLN A 788 -10.85 -16.34 -0.59
CA GLN A 788 -10.20 -16.78 0.64
C GLN A 788 -8.69 -16.74 0.52
N ALA A 789 -8.12 -17.21 -0.61
CA ALA A 789 -6.68 -17.13 -0.84
C ALA A 789 -6.17 -15.68 -0.79
N LEU A 790 -6.92 -14.71 -1.34
CA LEU A 790 -6.57 -13.28 -1.27
C LEU A 790 -6.67 -12.74 0.16
N TRP A 791 -7.79 -12.96 0.86
CA TRP A 791 -7.97 -12.49 2.24
C TRP A 791 -6.88 -13.01 3.20
N ILE A 792 -6.55 -14.29 3.09
CA ILE A 792 -5.48 -14.90 3.89
C ILE A 792 -4.12 -14.30 3.56
N THR A 793 -3.87 -14.00 2.28
CA THR A 793 -2.62 -13.35 1.84
C THR A 793 -2.53 -11.91 2.37
N THR A 794 -3.65 -11.18 2.41
CA THR A 794 -3.76 -9.85 3.04
C THR A 794 -3.41 -9.92 4.54
N ASP A 795 -4.00 -10.88 5.27
CA ASP A 795 -3.71 -11.10 6.69
C ASP A 795 -2.24 -11.51 6.92
N GLN A 796 -1.69 -12.36 6.05
CA GLN A 796 -0.26 -12.72 6.10
C GLN A 796 0.63 -11.49 5.89
N LYS A 797 0.24 -10.55 5.03
CA LYS A 797 0.94 -9.27 4.87
C LYS A 797 0.84 -8.41 6.13
N LEU A 798 -0.33 -8.34 6.76
CA LEU A 798 -0.48 -7.68 8.06
C LEU A 798 0.44 -8.31 9.11
N GLY A 799 0.45 -9.65 9.22
CA GLY A 799 1.36 -10.37 10.11
C GLY A 799 2.84 -10.13 9.80
N HIS A 800 3.19 -10.01 8.52
CA HIS A 800 4.54 -9.65 8.07
C HIS A 800 4.94 -8.23 8.49
N TYR A 801 4.03 -7.26 8.39
CA TYR A 801 4.26 -5.89 8.84
C TYR A 801 4.30 -5.76 10.37
N MET A 802 3.53 -6.57 11.11
CA MET A 802 3.51 -6.55 12.57
C MET A 802 4.50 -7.54 13.21
N LYS A 803 5.28 -8.26 12.40
CA LYS A 803 6.28 -9.25 12.81
C LYS A 803 5.72 -10.37 13.70
N VAL A 804 4.54 -10.84 13.32
CA VAL A 804 3.89 -11.99 13.97
C VAL A 804 4.44 -13.30 13.36
N PRO A 805 4.85 -14.29 14.17
CA PRO A 805 5.36 -15.56 13.68
C PRO A 805 4.42 -16.22 12.64
N PRO A 806 4.92 -16.64 11.46
CA PRO A 806 4.06 -17.17 10.38
C PRO A 806 3.28 -18.43 10.76
N ARG A 807 3.84 -19.30 11.61
CA ARG A 807 3.17 -20.51 12.10
C ARG A 807 1.96 -20.20 12.97
N ASP A 808 2.09 -19.19 13.82
CA ASP A 808 1.02 -18.75 14.71
C ASP A 808 -0.12 -18.13 13.89
N MET A 809 0.22 -17.32 12.88
CA MET A 809 -0.74 -16.77 11.90
C MET A 809 -1.54 -17.88 11.22
N PHE A 810 -0.86 -18.91 10.69
CA PHE A 810 -1.52 -20.03 10.04
C PHE A 810 -2.50 -20.77 10.97
N ILE A 811 -2.06 -21.09 12.20
CA ILE A 811 -2.90 -21.78 13.19
C ILE A 811 -4.13 -20.93 13.56
N ALA A 812 -3.93 -19.64 13.80
CA ALA A 812 -5.00 -18.71 14.15
C ALA A 812 -6.09 -18.62 13.06
N GLN A 813 -5.68 -18.46 11.80
CA GLN A 813 -6.61 -18.34 10.68
C GLN A 813 -7.41 -19.64 10.45
N VAL A 814 -6.72 -20.79 10.40
CA VAL A 814 -7.38 -22.09 10.22
C VAL A 814 -8.36 -22.38 11.36
N SER A 815 -7.96 -22.11 12.61
CA SER A 815 -8.80 -22.33 13.79
C SER A 815 -10.04 -21.43 13.77
N GLY A 816 -9.86 -20.14 13.43
CA GLY A 816 -10.96 -19.19 13.27
C GLY A 816 -11.97 -19.66 12.22
N SER A 817 -11.51 -20.02 11.02
CA SER A 817 -12.39 -20.48 9.93
C SER A 817 -13.15 -21.78 10.25
N LEU A 818 -12.55 -22.68 11.03
CA LEU A 818 -13.25 -23.89 11.50
C LEU A 818 -14.36 -23.54 12.51
N ILE A 819 -14.07 -22.67 13.48
CA ILE A 819 -15.04 -22.21 14.48
C ILE A 819 -16.21 -21.50 13.80
N SER A 820 -15.92 -20.56 12.90
CA SER A 820 -16.97 -19.81 12.19
C SER A 820 -17.83 -20.74 11.34
N GLY A 821 -17.25 -21.72 10.64
CA GLY A 821 -18.00 -22.67 9.84
C GLY A 821 -19.01 -23.49 10.64
N VAL A 822 -18.64 -23.93 11.85
CA VAL A 822 -19.57 -24.65 12.76
C VAL A 822 -20.68 -23.73 13.22
N VAL A 823 -20.34 -22.55 13.73
CA VAL A 823 -21.31 -21.60 14.30
C VAL A 823 -22.26 -21.08 13.22
N ASN A 824 -21.76 -20.77 12.02
CA ASN A 824 -22.59 -20.36 10.89
C ASN A 824 -23.65 -21.41 10.56
N LEU A 825 -23.28 -22.70 10.53
CA LEU A 825 -24.23 -23.77 10.24
C LEU A 825 -25.26 -23.94 11.36
N ILE A 826 -24.82 -23.97 12.61
CA ILE A 826 -25.72 -24.11 13.78
C ILE A 826 -26.76 -22.99 13.77
N THR A 827 -26.32 -21.74 13.62
CA THR A 827 -27.20 -20.58 13.59
C THR A 827 -28.15 -20.63 12.40
N THR A 828 -27.67 -21.01 11.21
CA THR A 828 -28.53 -21.16 10.02
C THR A 828 -29.63 -22.19 10.23
N LYS A 829 -29.28 -23.38 10.73
CA LYS A 829 -30.24 -24.44 11.03
C LYS A 829 -31.24 -24.04 12.11
N TYR A 830 -30.78 -23.32 13.13
CA TYR A 830 -31.64 -22.74 14.16
C TYR A 830 -32.66 -21.76 13.56
N LEU A 831 -32.23 -20.84 12.70
CA LEU A 831 -33.10 -19.85 12.07
C LEU A 831 -34.15 -20.52 11.17
N PHE A 832 -33.75 -21.51 10.36
CA PHE A 832 -34.68 -22.24 9.49
C PHE A 832 -35.75 -23.01 10.29
N ALA A 833 -35.39 -23.52 11.48
CA ALA A 833 -36.33 -24.23 12.34
C ALA A 833 -37.29 -23.30 13.10
N LYS A 834 -36.87 -22.07 13.41
CA LYS A 834 -37.63 -21.15 14.28
C LYS A 834 -38.43 -20.08 13.53
N ILE A 835 -37.98 -19.66 12.35
CA ILE A 835 -38.63 -18.58 11.59
C ILE A 835 -39.45 -19.21 10.46
N PRO A 836 -40.79 -19.27 10.58
CA PRO A 836 -41.62 -19.80 9.50
C PRO A 836 -41.53 -18.88 8.28
N ASN A 837 -41.51 -19.46 7.09
CA ASN A 837 -41.48 -18.73 5.81
C ASN A 837 -40.30 -17.75 5.67
N ILE A 838 -39.16 -18.06 6.28
CA ILE A 838 -37.93 -17.27 6.13
C ILE A 838 -37.59 -17.04 4.64
N CYS A 839 -37.05 -15.86 4.32
CA CYS A 839 -36.77 -15.40 2.96
C CYS A 839 -37.99 -15.06 2.09
N GLN A 840 -39.21 -15.13 2.64
CA GLN A 840 -40.42 -14.58 2.02
C GLN A 840 -40.70 -13.16 2.55
N LYS A 841 -41.44 -12.37 1.77
CA LYS A 841 -41.84 -11.00 2.15
C LYS A 841 -42.69 -10.96 3.43
N SER A 842 -43.42 -12.04 3.72
CA SER A 842 -44.27 -12.19 4.91
C SER A 842 -43.47 -12.33 6.21
N ALA A 843 -42.22 -12.80 6.14
CA ALA A 843 -41.37 -13.01 7.31
C ALA A 843 -40.53 -11.79 7.69
N TYR A 844 -40.95 -10.57 7.31
CA TYR A 844 -40.21 -9.34 7.63
C TYR A 844 -39.86 -9.30 9.13
N PRO A 845 -38.60 -9.06 9.51
CA PRO A 845 -37.49 -8.51 8.70
C PRO A 845 -36.62 -9.54 7.96
N TRP A 846 -36.98 -10.82 7.93
CA TRP A 846 -36.21 -11.94 7.40
C TRP A 846 -36.47 -12.23 5.91
N THR A 847 -36.18 -11.27 5.06
CA THR A 847 -36.49 -11.31 3.62
C THR A 847 -35.33 -11.79 2.72
N CYS A 848 -34.13 -11.98 3.27
CA CYS A 848 -32.95 -12.56 2.60
C CYS A 848 -32.62 -11.97 1.20
N PRO A 849 -32.30 -10.67 1.08
CA PRO A 849 -32.02 -10.06 -0.22
C PRO A 849 -30.82 -10.72 -0.94
N GLY A 850 -29.74 -11.04 -0.21
CA GLY A 850 -28.56 -11.72 -0.75
C GLY A 850 -28.88 -13.10 -1.33
N THR A 851 -29.57 -13.94 -0.55
CA THR A 851 -29.99 -15.29 -0.98
C THR A 851 -30.92 -15.26 -2.18
N ASN A 852 -31.83 -14.27 -2.27
CA ASN A 852 -32.69 -14.11 -3.45
C ASN A 852 -31.90 -13.78 -4.72
N VAL A 853 -30.83 -12.97 -4.63
CA VAL A 853 -29.92 -12.71 -5.74
C VAL A 853 -29.13 -13.97 -6.09
N PHE A 854 -28.65 -14.71 -5.09
CA PHE A 854 -27.92 -15.97 -5.30
C PHE A 854 -28.79 -17.04 -5.99
N TYR A 855 -30.05 -17.17 -5.59
CA TYR A 855 -31.06 -17.99 -6.28
C TYR A 855 -31.35 -17.49 -7.71
N SER A 856 -31.51 -16.18 -7.91
CA SER A 856 -31.73 -15.63 -9.26
C SER A 856 -30.55 -15.96 -10.18
N ALA A 857 -29.32 -15.90 -9.67
CA ALA A 857 -28.12 -16.26 -10.41
C ALA A 857 -28.08 -17.75 -10.78
N SER A 858 -28.51 -18.66 -9.90
CA SER A 858 -28.61 -20.10 -10.21
C SER A 858 -29.57 -20.39 -11.36
N VAL A 859 -30.64 -19.60 -11.48
CA VAL A 859 -31.62 -19.69 -12.57
C VAL A 859 -31.03 -19.19 -13.89
N ILE A 860 -30.36 -18.03 -13.89
CA ILE A 860 -29.74 -17.45 -15.10
C ILE A 860 -28.67 -18.40 -15.65
N TRP A 861 -27.70 -18.75 -14.81
CA TRP A 861 -26.46 -19.38 -15.24
C TRP A 861 -26.51 -20.90 -15.24
N GLY A 862 -27.23 -21.49 -14.29
CA GLY A 862 -27.33 -22.94 -14.16
C GLY A 862 -28.52 -23.54 -14.88
N LEU A 863 -29.72 -23.01 -14.63
CA LEU A 863 -30.96 -23.59 -15.19
C LEU A 863 -31.17 -23.22 -16.66
N ILE A 864 -31.25 -21.94 -17.00
CA ILE A 864 -31.46 -21.48 -18.39
C ILE A 864 -30.17 -21.65 -19.19
N GLY A 865 -29.05 -21.26 -18.58
CA GLY A 865 -27.71 -21.47 -19.10
C GLY A 865 -27.23 -20.38 -20.07
N PRO A 866 -25.90 -20.22 -20.20
CA PRO A 866 -25.27 -19.20 -21.03
C PRO A 866 -25.54 -19.37 -22.53
N ILE A 867 -25.79 -20.59 -23.01
CA ILE A 867 -26.10 -20.85 -24.43
C ILE A 867 -27.39 -20.15 -24.84
N LYS A 868 -28.44 -20.21 -24.00
CA LYS A 868 -29.71 -19.54 -24.30
C LYS A 868 -29.64 -18.04 -24.01
N MET A 869 -28.90 -17.64 -22.97
CA MET A 869 -28.81 -16.25 -22.55
C MET A 869 -27.86 -15.41 -23.44
N PHE A 870 -26.76 -15.97 -23.93
CA PHE A 870 -25.71 -15.24 -24.68
C PHE A 870 -25.32 -15.93 -26.01
N GLY A 871 -25.98 -17.01 -26.40
CA GLY A 871 -25.73 -17.69 -27.68
C GLY A 871 -26.17 -16.86 -28.89
N ARG A 872 -26.00 -17.45 -30.09
CA ARG A 872 -26.14 -16.77 -31.39
C ARG A 872 -27.50 -16.08 -31.59
N ASP A 873 -28.57 -16.68 -31.09
CA ASP A 873 -29.94 -16.18 -31.27
C ASP A 873 -30.37 -15.19 -30.16
N SER A 874 -29.49 -14.92 -29.19
CA SER A 874 -29.77 -13.97 -28.11
C SER A 874 -29.34 -12.55 -28.49
N ILE A 875 -30.14 -11.57 -28.07
CA ILE A 875 -29.79 -10.15 -28.16
C ILE A 875 -28.53 -9.81 -27.35
N TYR A 876 -28.16 -10.63 -26.35
CA TYR A 876 -27.01 -10.39 -25.47
C TYR A 876 -25.71 -11.01 -26.00
N ASN A 877 -25.71 -11.64 -27.20
CA ASN A 877 -24.54 -12.30 -27.76
C ASN A 877 -23.30 -11.40 -27.86
N ILE A 878 -23.52 -10.11 -28.16
CA ILE A 878 -22.45 -9.12 -28.30
C ILE A 878 -21.57 -8.99 -27.04
N LEU A 879 -22.10 -9.32 -25.85
CA LEU A 879 -21.37 -9.25 -24.59
C LEU A 879 -20.20 -10.24 -24.52
N LEU A 880 -20.26 -11.35 -25.28
CA LEU A 880 -19.16 -12.34 -25.33
C LEU A 880 -17.88 -11.75 -25.95
N TRP A 881 -17.99 -10.71 -26.77
CA TRP A 881 -16.83 -9.95 -27.25
C TRP A 881 -16.05 -9.26 -26.13
N GLY A 882 -16.64 -9.15 -24.93
CA GLY A 882 -15.95 -8.73 -23.72
C GLY A 882 -14.62 -9.45 -23.51
N PHE A 883 -14.55 -10.77 -23.74
CA PHE A 883 -13.29 -11.52 -23.61
C PHE A 883 -12.19 -10.98 -24.55
N LEU A 884 -12.52 -10.74 -25.81
CA LEU A 884 -11.56 -10.24 -26.79
C LEU A 884 -11.19 -8.78 -26.51
N ILE A 885 -12.19 -7.93 -26.23
CA ILE A 885 -11.98 -6.53 -25.89
C ILE A 885 -11.07 -6.43 -24.66
N GLY A 886 -11.34 -7.22 -23.62
CA GLY A 886 -10.52 -7.30 -22.42
C GLY A 886 -9.09 -7.73 -22.70
N ALA A 887 -8.86 -8.70 -23.59
CA ALA A 887 -7.53 -9.14 -23.97
C ALA A 887 -6.75 -8.06 -24.74
N VAL A 888 -7.41 -7.31 -25.63
CA VAL A 888 -6.75 -6.34 -26.51
C VAL A 888 -6.54 -4.98 -25.84
N LEU A 889 -7.49 -4.53 -25.01
CA LEU A 889 -7.51 -3.18 -24.47
C LEU A 889 -6.25 -2.79 -23.66
N PRO A 890 -5.63 -3.66 -22.84
CA PRO A 890 -4.37 -3.36 -22.15
C PRO A 890 -3.17 -3.09 -23.06
N PHE A 891 -3.16 -3.59 -24.30
CA PHE A 891 -2.04 -3.34 -25.23
C PHE A 891 -1.94 -1.88 -25.63
N ILE A 892 -3.07 -1.16 -25.72
CA ILE A 892 -3.10 0.23 -26.18
C ILE A 892 -2.28 1.15 -25.25
N PRO A 893 -2.61 1.28 -23.94
CA PRO A 893 -1.82 2.12 -23.04
C PRO A 893 -0.39 1.58 -22.87
N TRP A 894 -0.18 0.26 -22.93
CA TRP A 894 1.14 -0.32 -22.84
C TRP A 894 2.05 0.09 -24.01
N LEU A 895 1.60 -0.06 -25.27
CA LEU A 895 2.35 0.38 -26.46
C LEU A 895 2.59 1.88 -26.44
N LEU A 896 1.58 2.67 -26.08
CA LEU A 896 1.72 4.12 -25.96
C LEU A 896 2.70 4.50 -24.86
N SER A 897 2.75 3.79 -23.74
CA SER A 897 3.73 4.03 -22.67
C SER A 897 5.17 3.74 -23.12
N LYS A 898 5.37 2.76 -24.03
CA LYS A 898 6.68 2.48 -24.64
C LYS A 898 7.12 3.58 -25.61
N LYS A 899 6.17 4.14 -26.37
CA LYS A 899 6.42 5.26 -27.29
C LYS A 899 6.64 6.57 -26.54
N TYR A 900 5.78 6.89 -25.59
CA TYR A 900 5.78 8.13 -24.81
C TYR A 900 6.31 7.89 -23.39
N LYS A 901 7.59 7.54 -23.28
CA LYS A 901 8.22 7.12 -22.01
C LYS A 901 8.11 8.13 -20.88
N LYS A 902 7.94 9.43 -21.16
CA LYS A 902 7.81 10.51 -20.15
C LYS A 902 6.38 10.71 -19.63
N SER A 903 5.35 10.15 -20.27
CA SER A 903 3.96 10.36 -19.85
C SER A 903 3.63 9.50 -18.63
N LEU A 904 3.39 10.17 -17.49
CA LEU A 904 2.95 9.52 -16.25
C LEU A 904 1.53 8.95 -16.36
N ILE A 905 0.65 9.62 -17.12
CA ILE A 905 -0.75 9.20 -17.31
C ILE A 905 -0.80 7.81 -17.95
N LEU A 906 -0.01 7.59 -19.01
CA LEU A 906 0.02 6.32 -19.72
C LEU A 906 0.60 5.18 -18.87
N ARG A 907 1.58 5.47 -17.99
CA ARG A 907 2.14 4.48 -17.06
C ARG A 907 1.18 4.08 -15.94
N HIS A 908 0.29 4.98 -15.54
CA HIS A 908 -0.69 4.75 -14.48
C HIS A 908 -2.09 4.36 -14.99
N THR A 909 -2.25 4.16 -16.30
CA THR A 909 -3.51 3.67 -16.86
C THR A 909 -3.67 2.18 -16.59
N HIS A 910 -4.71 1.80 -15.85
CA HIS A 910 -4.92 0.43 -15.38
C HIS A 910 -6.27 -0.12 -15.83
N ILE A 911 -6.27 -0.72 -17.03
CA ILE A 911 -7.47 -1.20 -17.72
C ILE A 911 -8.36 -2.15 -16.89
N PRO A 912 -7.83 -3.15 -16.15
CA PRO A 912 -8.69 -4.03 -15.35
C PRO A 912 -9.53 -3.27 -14.30
N ILE A 913 -8.98 -2.21 -13.71
CA ILE A 913 -9.66 -1.41 -12.68
C ILE A 913 -10.66 -0.47 -13.33
N PHE A 914 -10.30 0.11 -14.48
CA PHE A 914 -11.21 0.90 -15.29
C PHE A 914 -12.46 0.10 -15.69
N LEU A 915 -12.30 -1.16 -16.09
CA LEU A 915 -13.42 -2.07 -16.43
C LEU A 915 -14.22 -2.52 -15.20
N MET A 916 -13.58 -2.62 -14.03
CA MET A 916 -14.21 -3.03 -12.77
C MET A 916 -15.14 -1.96 -12.17
N ALA A 917 -15.03 -0.70 -12.59
CA ALA A 917 -15.70 0.43 -11.94
C ALA A 917 -17.21 0.25 -11.70
N CYS A 918 -17.95 -0.43 -12.58
CA CYS A 918 -19.40 -0.65 -12.38
C CYS A 918 -19.75 -2.03 -11.80
N SER A 919 -18.77 -2.85 -11.39
CA SER A 919 -19.02 -4.26 -11.07
C SER A 919 -19.71 -4.48 -9.73
N VAL A 920 -19.61 -3.54 -8.81
CA VAL A 920 -20.21 -3.60 -7.46
C VAL A 920 -21.64 -3.04 -7.40
N LEU A 921 -22.12 -2.47 -8.51
CA LEU A 921 -23.47 -1.95 -8.67
C LEU A 921 -24.37 -3.01 -9.34
N PRO A 922 -25.58 -3.28 -8.80
CA PRO A 922 -25.95 -3.31 -7.38
C PRO A 922 -25.23 -4.46 -6.64
N PRO A 923 -25.09 -4.45 -5.30
CA PRO A 923 -25.88 -3.66 -4.32
C PRO A 923 -25.29 -2.31 -3.88
N ALA A 924 -24.12 -1.89 -4.37
CA ALA A 924 -23.58 -0.56 -4.07
C ALA A 924 -24.50 0.56 -4.60
N ALA A 925 -24.41 1.75 -4.01
CA ALA A 925 -25.13 2.94 -4.48
C ALA A 925 -24.25 3.77 -5.42
N ALA A 926 -24.83 4.36 -6.47
CA ALA A 926 -24.06 5.10 -7.48
C ALA A 926 -23.39 6.37 -6.90
N VAL A 927 -23.97 6.97 -5.86
CA VAL A 927 -23.42 8.14 -5.15
C VAL A 927 -22.07 7.87 -4.46
N GLU A 928 -21.76 6.60 -4.16
CA GLU A 928 -20.50 6.22 -3.53
C GLU A 928 -19.31 6.65 -4.38
N PHE A 929 -19.36 6.45 -5.70
CA PHE A 929 -18.26 6.75 -6.63
C PHE A 929 -17.83 8.22 -6.64
N PRO A 930 -18.72 9.21 -6.90
CA PRO A 930 -18.33 10.61 -6.90
C PRO A 930 -17.87 11.07 -5.50
N SER A 931 -18.50 10.61 -4.43
CA SER A 931 -18.12 11.04 -3.07
C SER A 931 -16.78 10.44 -2.63
N TRP A 932 -16.57 9.16 -2.90
CA TRP A 932 -15.30 8.47 -2.67
C TRP A 932 -14.16 9.13 -3.46
N PHE A 933 -14.40 9.48 -4.73
CA PHE A 933 -13.39 10.16 -5.54
C PHE A 933 -13.08 11.57 -5.05
N ILE A 934 -14.08 12.34 -4.61
CA ILE A 934 -13.87 13.67 -4.02
C ILE A 934 -12.96 13.58 -2.79
N VAL A 935 -13.21 12.63 -1.90
CA VAL A 935 -12.35 12.42 -0.72
C VAL A 935 -10.92 12.02 -1.15
N ALA A 936 -10.78 11.13 -2.14
CA ALA A 936 -9.47 10.75 -2.67
C ALA A 936 -8.70 11.94 -3.26
N VAL A 937 -9.37 12.86 -3.98
CA VAL A 937 -8.76 14.10 -4.49
C VAL A 937 -8.29 15.00 -3.34
N ILE A 938 -9.13 15.21 -2.33
CA ILE A 938 -8.79 16.09 -1.20
C ILE A 938 -7.56 15.56 -0.47
N PHE A 939 -7.56 14.29 -0.07
CA PHE A 939 -6.52 13.76 0.80
C PHE A 939 -5.30 13.24 0.05
N ASN A 940 -5.50 12.49 -1.03
CA ASN A 940 -4.40 11.81 -1.74
C ASN A 940 -3.83 12.62 -2.92
N PHE A 941 -4.44 13.76 -3.28
CA PHE A 941 -3.86 14.69 -4.24
C PHE A 941 -3.57 16.06 -3.61
N ILE A 942 -4.55 16.78 -3.08
CA ILE A 942 -4.36 18.14 -2.58
C ILE A 942 -3.51 18.17 -1.31
N ILE A 943 -3.92 17.43 -0.27
CA ILE A 943 -3.21 17.38 1.01
C ILE A 943 -1.86 16.69 0.85
N TYR A 944 -1.78 15.60 0.06
CA TYR A 944 -0.52 14.94 -0.25
C TYR A 944 0.53 15.89 -0.84
N GLN A 945 0.13 16.79 -1.76
CA GLN A 945 1.04 17.73 -2.41
C GLN A 945 1.33 18.98 -1.56
N ARG A 946 0.33 19.55 -0.89
CA ARG A 946 0.45 20.84 -0.17
C ARG A 946 0.85 20.70 1.30
N HIS A 947 0.45 19.62 1.95
CA HIS A 947 0.65 19.37 3.38
C HIS A 947 1.20 17.95 3.61
N HIS A 948 2.24 17.60 2.86
CA HIS A 948 2.81 16.26 2.81
C HIS A 948 3.16 15.67 4.18
N TRP A 949 3.77 16.46 5.07
CA TRP A 949 4.09 16.02 6.44
C TRP A 949 2.83 15.58 7.22
N TRP A 950 1.72 16.31 7.07
CA TRP A 950 0.45 15.96 7.73
C TRP A 950 -0.08 14.64 7.15
N TRP A 951 0.01 14.47 5.83
CA TRP A 951 -0.43 13.24 5.16
C TRP A 951 0.34 12.02 5.66
N VAL A 952 1.68 12.10 5.66
CA VAL A 952 2.56 11.01 6.11
C VAL A 952 2.24 10.61 7.56
N ARG A 953 1.95 11.59 8.42
CA ARG A 953 1.72 11.34 9.85
C ARG A 953 0.30 10.88 10.18
N TYR A 954 -0.72 11.46 9.56
CA TYR A 954 -2.12 11.33 10.01
C TYR A 954 -3.07 10.69 9.00
N ASN A 955 -2.75 10.56 7.70
CA ASN A 955 -3.73 10.11 6.71
C ASN A 955 -4.30 8.71 7.01
N TYR A 956 -3.44 7.74 7.32
CA TYR A 956 -3.86 6.38 7.66
C TYR A 956 -4.56 6.32 9.03
N ILE A 957 -4.16 7.16 9.98
CA ILE A 957 -4.79 7.29 11.29
C ILE A 957 -6.18 7.93 11.15
N LEU A 958 -6.35 8.90 10.25
CA LEU A 958 -7.63 9.49 9.92
C LEU A 958 -8.57 8.41 9.37
N SER A 959 -8.10 7.61 8.41
CA SER A 959 -8.87 6.49 7.87
C SER A 959 -9.32 5.52 8.96
N ALA A 960 -8.37 5.14 9.82
CA ALA A 960 -8.62 4.29 10.96
C ALA A 960 -9.67 4.87 11.94
N ALA A 961 -9.54 6.15 12.29
CA ALA A 961 -10.44 6.83 13.23
C ALA A 961 -11.85 6.99 12.65
N LEU A 962 -11.96 7.35 11.37
CA LEU A 962 -13.25 7.47 10.67
C LEU A 962 -13.98 6.12 10.65
N MET A 963 -13.32 5.04 10.25
CA MET A 963 -13.91 3.71 10.27
C MET A 963 -14.32 3.26 11.66
N THR A 964 -13.49 3.53 12.66
CA THR A 964 -13.73 3.11 14.03
C THR A 964 -14.94 3.82 14.63
N GLY A 965 -14.97 5.16 14.57
CA GLY A 965 -16.09 5.93 15.12
C GLY A 965 -17.41 5.66 14.38
N THR A 966 -17.38 5.52 13.05
CA THR A 966 -18.56 5.13 12.26
C THR A 966 -19.08 3.75 12.65
N ALA A 967 -18.19 2.77 12.86
CA ALA A 967 -18.61 1.42 13.26
C ALA A 967 -19.24 1.39 14.66
N ILE A 968 -18.66 2.09 15.64
CA ILE A 968 -19.22 2.23 16.99
C ILE A 968 -20.59 2.93 16.92
N CYS A 969 -20.71 3.97 16.10
CA CYS A 969 -21.97 4.68 15.89
C CYS A 969 -23.04 3.75 15.30
N GLY A 970 -22.70 2.93 14.30
CA GLY A 970 -23.63 1.96 13.72
C GLY A 970 -24.18 0.97 14.76
N VAL A 971 -23.30 0.43 15.61
CA VAL A 971 -23.71 -0.45 16.73
C VAL A 971 -24.60 0.30 17.71
N PHE A 972 -24.25 1.53 18.08
CA PHE A 972 -25.05 2.37 18.98
C PHE A 972 -26.44 2.67 18.41
N ILE A 973 -26.54 3.11 17.15
CA ILE A 973 -27.81 3.38 16.47
C ILE A 973 -28.70 2.15 16.47
N PHE A 974 -28.11 0.97 16.23
CA PHE A 974 -28.85 -0.28 16.25
C PHE A 974 -29.47 -0.55 17.62
N TYR A 975 -28.67 -0.57 18.69
CA TYR A 975 -29.13 -0.93 20.03
C TYR A 975 -30.01 0.13 20.69
N VAL A 976 -29.79 1.41 20.40
CA VAL A 976 -30.58 2.49 21.01
C VAL A 976 -31.86 2.74 20.23
N PHE A 977 -31.81 2.75 18.91
CA PHE A 977 -32.95 3.14 18.08
C PHE A 977 -33.60 1.99 17.32
N GLN A 978 -32.84 1.25 16.51
CA GLN A 978 -33.42 0.28 15.57
C GLN A 978 -34.06 -0.92 16.27
N ILE A 979 -33.45 -1.44 17.35
CA ILE A 979 -34.03 -2.56 18.12
C ILE A 979 -35.34 -2.18 18.82
N ASN A 980 -35.48 -0.90 19.19
CA ASN A 980 -36.67 -0.34 19.82
C ASN A 980 -37.70 0.15 18.79
N ASN A 981 -37.48 -0.10 17.49
CA ASN A 981 -38.32 0.34 16.37
C ASN A 981 -38.56 1.87 16.35
N ILE A 982 -37.61 2.66 16.85
CA ILE A 982 -37.69 4.12 16.81
C ILE A 982 -37.30 4.57 15.40
N SER A 983 -38.17 5.34 14.74
CA SER A 983 -37.90 5.93 13.43
C SER A 983 -38.43 7.35 13.32
N PHE A 984 -37.68 8.24 12.68
CA PHE A 984 -38.08 9.62 12.43
C PHE A 984 -38.61 9.77 11.01
N SER A 985 -39.89 10.14 10.87
CA SER A 985 -40.51 10.46 9.58
C SER A 985 -40.62 11.98 9.44
N TRP A 986 -39.70 12.58 8.69
CA TRP A 986 -39.71 14.01 8.34
C TRP A 986 -39.03 14.21 6.98
N TRP A 987 -39.01 15.45 6.47
CA TRP A 987 -38.50 15.77 5.13
C TRP A 987 -37.08 15.22 4.85
N GLY A 988 -36.19 15.23 5.85
CA GLY A 988 -34.83 14.72 5.72
C GLY A 988 -34.68 13.20 5.73
N ASN A 989 -35.76 12.44 6.01
CA ASN A 989 -35.76 10.98 6.07
C ASN A 989 -36.75 10.36 5.04
N ALA A 990 -36.93 11.02 3.90
CA ALA A 990 -37.75 10.49 2.82
C ALA A 990 -37.14 9.17 2.28
N LYS A 991 -37.94 8.10 2.22
CA LYS A 991 -37.48 6.75 1.79
C LYS A 991 -36.82 6.71 0.42
N ASP A 992 -37.28 7.58 -0.50
CA ASP A 992 -36.77 7.66 -1.87
C ASP A 992 -35.74 8.78 -2.06
N PHE A 993 -35.27 9.42 -0.98
CA PHE A 993 -34.30 10.53 -1.03
C PHE A 993 -34.71 11.66 -1.98
N HIS A 994 -36.03 11.92 -2.08
CA HIS A 994 -36.66 12.87 -3.01
C HIS A 994 -36.49 12.55 -4.50
N CYS A 995 -36.26 11.27 -4.85
CA CYS A 995 -36.16 10.78 -6.24
C CYS A 995 -37.17 9.62 -6.55
N PRO A 996 -38.49 9.78 -6.35
CA PRO A 996 -39.46 8.67 -6.45
C PRO A 996 -39.62 8.08 -7.87
N LEU A 997 -39.28 8.83 -8.92
CA LEU A 997 -39.41 8.41 -10.32
C LEU A 997 -38.15 7.72 -10.87
N ALA A 998 -37.05 7.67 -10.12
CA ALA A 998 -35.78 7.13 -10.60
C ALA A 998 -35.85 5.64 -10.99
N SER A 999 -36.69 4.85 -10.32
CA SER A 999 -36.89 3.43 -10.61
C SER A 999 -37.96 3.16 -11.67
N LYS A 1000 -38.65 4.20 -12.18
CA LYS A 1000 -39.75 4.02 -13.15
C LYS A 1000 -39.17 3.77 -14.56
N PRO A 1001 -39.61 2.74 -15.30
CA PRO A 1001 -39.25 2.55 -16.70
C PRO A 1001 -39.87 3.63 -17.59
N LEU A 1002 -39.34 3.82 -18.80
CA LEU A 1002 -39.90 4.78 -19.78
C LEU A 1002 -41.10 4.22 -20.55
N ILE A 1003 -41.19 2.89 -20.68
CA ILE A 1003 -42.32 2.19 -21.31
C ILE A 1003 -42.98 1.32 -20.24
N ASP A 1004 -44.27 1.55 -19.98
CA ASP A 1004 -45.02 0.78 -19.00
C ASP A 1004 -45.41 -0.61 -19.54
N ALA A 1005 -45.18 -1.64 -18.71
CA ALA A 1005 -45.44 -3.04 -19.05
C ALA A 1005 -46.91 -3.35 -19.42
N LYS A 1006 -47.86 -2.59 -18.89
CA LYS A 1006 -49.32 -2.76 -19.13
C LYS A 1006 -49.76 -2.30 -20.52
N ILE A 1007 -49.08 -1.34 -21.14
CA ILE A 1007 -49.45 -0.82 -22.48
C ILE A 1007 -48.97 -1.79 -23.56
N SER A 1008 -47.81 -2.43 -23.34
CA SER A 1008 -47.23 -3.43 -24.24
C SER A 1008 -48.00 -4.75 -24.32
N SER A 1009 -48.87 -5.06 -23.35
CA SER A 1009 -49.75 -6.25 -23.43
C SER A 1009 -51.07 -5.98 -24.19
N MET A 1010 -51.41 -4.72 -24.49
CA MET A 1010 -52.64 -4.32 -25.18
C MET A 1010 -52.43 -3.94 -26.65
N THR A 1011 -51.18 -3.96 -27.14
CA THR A 1011 -50.81 -3.59 -28.54
C THR A 1011 -50.46 -4.79 -29.42
N ILE A 1012 -51.16 -5.92 -29.23
CA ILE A 1012 -51.20 -7.05 -30.16
C ILE A 1012 -52.65 -7.50 -30.32
#